data_AF-A0A067E5Q0-F1
#
_entry.id   AF-A0A067E5Q0-F1
#
_cell.length_a   1.000
_cell.length_b   1.000
_cell.length_c   1.000
_cell.angle_alpha   90.00
_cell.angle_beta   90.00
_cell.angle_gamma   90.00
#
_symmetry.space_group_name_H-M   'P 1'
#
loop_
_entity.id
_entity.type
_entity.pdbx_description
1 polymer ?
#
loop_
_entity_poly.entity_id
_entity_poly.type
_entity_poly.pdbx_seq_one_letter_code
_entity_poly.pdbx_strand_id
1 'polypeptide(L)'
;MRHDAWDDILDSKIWDLPQQSGVLPVLRLSYHHLPSHLKRCFAYCAIFPKDYEFNEKELTFLWMAGGIIRQSRKNERLEDLGGKCFHDLVSRSIFPQTSSGSSKFVMHDLIHDLAELVSRETIFRLEEANLSSRRFERIRHASYTRGRYDGKNKFKVFNEIEHLRTFLPLHERRGYYIPRTVLSDLLPKFRRLRMLSLQGYCIGELPMSFEDLRLLRLLNLADTDIRSLPESTCTLLNLEILILRNCSRLIKLPPKMRNLINLRHLDIRGAKLLKEMPFGMKELKNLQTLSNFIVGKGETASGLEDLKCLNFLCDELCMSGLENVNNPQNAREATVCEKHNLEALTLDWGSQFDNSRDGVVEEHVLEILQPHKCIKKVAIRNYGGARFPHWIGDPSFSKMKVLKLENCHNCVSLPSLGLLSSLKHLAVKGLKKLKSIESEVYGEGFSMPFPSLEILKPSIAECPKLSGQLPELLPSLETLVVSKCKKLFIRAEWMLYIRDRDCLTFIARRRLPASLKRLEIENCEKLQRLFDDEEDASSSSPSPASSSSPVMLQHLSIENCPELTSLSSGVQFLEALEFLEIRDCPELESILDGLPNLKCLQSIYIWKCPSLVSFPERGLPNTISRVGIGECDKLEALPNDLHKINSLRYLSIQLCRNLVSFPEEGFPTSLTSLRIGDFKMYKTLVQWGLHRLTSLGRLYIVD
;
A
#
# COMPACT_ATOMS: atom_id res chain seq x y z
N MET A 1 40.74 -3.11 8.42
CA MET A 1 41.73 -2.72 7.40
C MET A 1 43.11 -2.73 8.05
N ARG A 2 44.18 -3.08 7.34
CA ARG A 2 45.57 -3.03 7.85
C ARG A 2 46.05 -1.57 7.90
N HIS A 3 46.98 -1.26 8.81
CA HIS A 3 47.51 0.10 9.04
C HIS A 3 48.05 0.72 7.74
N ASP A 4 48.79 -0.07 6.97
CA ASP A 4 49.41 0.31 5.69
C ASP A 4 48.40 0.85 4.66
N ALA A 5 47.14 0.40 4.71
CA ALA A 5 46.10 0.86 3.78
C ALA A 5 45.58 2.27 4.11
N TRP A 6 45.74 2.74 5.35
CA TRP A 6 45.44 4.11 5.74
C TRP A 6 46.57 5.07 5.34
N ASP A 7 47.82 4.61 5.46
CA ASP A 7 49.00 5.36 5.05
C ASP A 7 48.97 5.62 3.52
N ASP A 8 48.60 4.60 2.71
CA ASP A 8 48.39 4.74 1.26
C ASP A 8 47.29 5.76 0.88
N ILE A 9 46.25 5.91 1.71
CA ILE A 9 45.17 6.89 1.51
C ILE A 9 45.64 8.30 1.88
N LEU A 10 46.38 8.41 2.99
CA LEU A 10 46.94 9.66 3.48
C LEU A 10 47.90 10.27 2.46
N ASP A 11 48.79 9.44 1.89
CA ASP A 11 49.86 9.86 0.97
C ASP A 11 49.39 9.98 -0.51
N SER A 12 48.09 9.93 -0.76
CA SER A 12 47.55 9.92 -2.11
C SER A 12 47.71 11.26 -2.83
N LYS A 13 48.37 11.24 -4.00
CA LYS A 13 48.50 12.41 -4.90
C LYS A 13 47.17 12.98 -5.41
N ILE A 14 46.04 12.32 -5.14
CA ILE A 14 44.70 12.80 -5.49
C ILE A 14 44.34 14.05 -4.67
N TRP A 15 44.90 14.20 -3.46
CA TRP A 15 44.73 15.39 -2.61
C TRP A 15 45.22 16.66 -3.29
N ASP A 16 46.28 16.55 -4.10
CA ASP A 16 46.95 17.68 -4.75
C ASP A 16 46.38 18.04 -6.14
N LEU A 17 45.37 17.31 -6.61
CA LEU A 17 44.79 17.57 -7.94
C LEU A 17 44.01 18.88 -7.94
N PRO A 18 44.19 19.75 -8.96
CA PRO A 18 43.48 21.02 -9.04
C PRO A 18 41.96 20.82 -9.11
N GLN A 19 41.23 21.68 -8.41
CA GLN A 19 39.76 21.72 -8.36
C GLN A 19 39.17 22.25 -9.67
N GLN A 20 39.33 21.51 -10.76
CA GLN A 20 38.87 21.93 -12.09
C GLN A 20 37.34 21.80 -12.29
N SER A 21 36.60 21.21 -11.34
CA SER A 21 35.20 20.81 -11.58
C SER A 21 34.27 20.94 -10.36
N GLY A 22 34.63 21.71 -9.32
CA GLY A 22 33.85 21.81 -8.08
C GLY A 22 33.76 20.53 -7.22
N VAL A 23 34.27 19.40 -7.72
CA VAL A 23 34.29 18.11 -7.02
C VAL A 23 35.44 18.07 -6.02
N LEU A 24 35.13 17.78 -4.76
CA LEU A 24 36.10 17.71 -3.67
C LEU A 24 37.11 16.54 -3.88
N PRO A 25 38.42 16.74 -3.56
CA PRO A 25 39.44 15.69 -3.66
C PRO A 25 39.08 14.41 -2.87
N VAL A 26 38.45 14.56 -1.70
CA VAL A 26 37.98 13.42 -0.88
C VAL A 26 36.99 12.53 -1.62
N LEU A 27 36.12 13.12 -2.45
CA LEU A 27 35.14 12.38 -3.24
C LEU A 27 35.81 11.64 -4.40
N ARG A 28 36.82 12.27 -5.04
CA ARG A 28 37.64 11.60 -6.06
C ARG A 28 38.40 10.41 -5.47
N LEU A 29 38.93 10.56 -4.26
CA LEU A 29 39.63 9.51 -3.54
C LEU A 29 38.68 8.36 -3.16
N SER A 30 37.49 8.69 -2.64
CA SER A 30 36.43 7.71 -2.37
C SER A 30 36.07 6.89 -3.61
N TYR A 31 35.91 7.53 -4.76
CA TYR A 31 35.71 6.82 -6.02
C TYR A 31 36.94 6.03 -6.47
N HIS A 32 38.17 6.53 -6.26
CA HIS A 32 39.38 5.81 -6.62
C HIS A 32 39.49 4.45 -5.92
N HIS A 33 39.15 4.39 -4.63
CA HIS A 33 39.15 3.14 -3.85
C HIS A 33 37.87 2.31 -4.01
N LEU A 34 36.91 2.76 -4.83
CA LEU A 34 35.71 1.99 -5.11
C LEU A 34 36.05 0.76 -5.99
N PRO A 35 35.52 -0.44 -5.67
CA PRO A 35 35.67 -1.63 -6.51
C PRO A 35 35.26 -1.37 -7.97
N SER A 36 35.94 -2.03 -8.91
CA SER A 36 35.76 -1.79 -10.35
C SER A 36 34.32 -2.02 -10.85
N HIS A 37 33.60 -2.97 -10.27
CA HIS A 37 32.20 -3.24 -10.60
C HIS A 37 31.27 -2.13 -10.09
N LEU A 38 31.50 -1.61 -8.88
CA LEU A 38 30.75 -0.49 -8.30
C LEU A 38 31.04 0.83 -9.03
N LYS A 39 32.28 1.06 -9.49
CA LYS A 39 32.64 2.24 -10.30
C LYS A 39 31.75 2.41 -11.53
N ARG A 40 31.44 1.32 -12.23
CA ARG A 40 30.57 1.35 -13.41
C ARG A 40 29.11 1.61 -13.04
N CYS A 41 28.63 0.99 -11.95
CA CYS A 41 27.28 1.20 -11.43
C CYS A 41 27.09 2.66 -11.02
N PHE A 42 28.04 3.20 -10.27
CA PHE A 42 28.09 4.60 -9.83
C PHE A 42 28.13 5.58 -11.01
N ALA A 43 29.05 5.39 -11.97
CA ALA A 43 29.16 6.28 -13.12
C ALA A 43 27.87 6.31 -13.96
N TYR A 44 27.15 5.19 -14.06
CA TYR A 44 25.88 5.13 -14.77
C TYR A 44 24.78 5.97 -14.12
N CYS A 45 24.81 6.14 -12.79
CA CYS A 45 23.78 6.89 -12.06
C CYS A 45 23.72 8.38 -12.42
N ALA A 46 24.74 8.93 -13.08
CA ALA A 46 24.65 10.30 -13.62
C ALA A 46 23.56 10.45 -14.70
N ILE A 47 22.94 9.34 -15.16
CA ILE A 47 21.78 9.40 -16.04
C ILE A 47 20.59 10.10 -15.38
N PHE A 48 20.49 10.08 -14.06
CA PHE A 48 19.46 10.79 -13.34
C PHE A 48 19.86 12.26 -13.14
N PRO A 49 18.90 13.20 -13.10
CA PRO A 49 19.15 14.57 -12.69
C PRO A 49 19.44 14.63 -11.18
N LYS A 50 19.91 15.78 -10.73
CA LYS A 50 20.06 16.09 -9.30
C LYS A 50 18.74 15.94 -8.56
N ASP A 51 18.80 15.50 -7.30
CA ASP A 51 17.66 15.22 -6.43
C ASP A 51 16.63 14.19 -6.96
N TYR A 52 16.97 13.43 -8.00
CA TYR A 52 16.06 12.41 -8.52
C TYR A 52 15.90 11.27 -7.53
N GLU A 53 14.66 11.00 -7.14
CA GLU A 53 14.32 9.84 -6.32
C GLU A 53 14.20 8.57 -7.18
N PHE A 54 14.92 7.53 -6.81
CA PHE A 54 14.83 6.21 -7.44
C PHE A 54 14.70 5.09 -6.40
N ASN A 55 14.22 3.94 -6.85
CA ASN A 55 14.15 2.72 -6.04
C ASN A 55 15.20 1.69 -6.49
N GLU A 56 15.54 0.76 -5.60
CA GLU A 56 16.55 -0.28 -5.82
C GLU A 56 16.26 -1.15 -7.06
N LYS A 57 15.02 -1.63 -7.21
CA LYS A 57 14.65 -2.55 -8.29
C LYS A 57 14.79 -1.89 -9.67
N GLU A 58 14.35 -0.65 -9.79
CA GLU A 58 14.49 0.13 -11.03
C GLU A 58 15.97 0.27 -11.40
N LEU A 59 16.82 0.73 -10.48
CA LEU A 59 18.24 0.91 -10.77
C LEU A 59 18.96 -0.42 -11.08
N THR A 60 18.60 -1.49 -10.37
CA THR A 60 19.11 -2.85 -10.65
C THR A 60 18.76 -3.29 -12.06
N PHE A 61 17.52 -3.08 -12.51
CA PHE A 61 17.08 -3.39 -13.88
C PHE A 61 17.83 -2.57 -14.92
N LEU A 62 18.11 -1.30 -14.65
CA LEU A 62 18.93 -0.47 -15.54
C LEU A 62 20.36 -1.04 -15.67
N TRP A 63 20.97 -1.44 -14.57
CA TRP A 63 22.31 -2.02 -14.56
C TRP A 63 22.37 -3.36 -15.30
N MET A 64 21.35 -4.22 -15.13
CA MET A 64 21.21 -5.49 -15.85
C MET A 64 21.09 -5.25 -17.36
N ALA A 65 20.10 -4.43 -17.77
CA ALA A 65 19.83 -4.15 -19.18
C ALA A 65 20.99 -3.42 -19.87
N GLY A 66 21.66 -2.52 -19.15
CA GLY A 66 22.87 -1.85 -19.63
C GLY A 66 24.06 -2.81 -19.84
N GLY A 67 24.05 -3.98 -19.18
CA GLY A 67 25.20 -4.89 -19.11
C GLY A 67 26.35 -4.31 -18.26
N ILE A 68 25.99 -3.51 -17.26
CA ILE A 68 26.89 -2.80 -16.35
C ILE A 68 27.41 -3.77 -15.29
N ILE A 69 26.48 -4.52 -14.70
CA ILE A 69 26.79 -5.71 -13.90
C ILE A 69 26.93 -6.92 -14.81
N ARG A 70 27.86 -7.82 -14.46
CA ARG A 70 28.14 -9.05 -15.21
C ARG A 70 28.25 -10.21 -14.25
N GLN A 71 27.63 -11.33 -14.62
CA GLN A 71 27.74 -12.56 -13.88
C GLN A 71 29.19 -13.05 -13.90
N SER A 72 29.82 -13.13 -12.73
CA SER A 72 31.22 -13.54 -12.59
C SER A 72 31.36 -15.01 -12.16
N ARG A 73 30.31 -15.57 -11.54
CA ARG A 73 30.24 -16.94 -11.04
C ARG A 73 29.01 -17.63 -11.60
N LYS A 74 29.14 -18.93 -11.92
CA LYS A 74 28.17 -19.72 -12.67
C LYS A 74 26.76 -19.80 -12.04
N ASN A 75 26.60 -19.47 -10.75
CA ASN A 75 25.35 -19.62 -9.99
C ASN A 75 24.84 -18.34 -9.30
N GLU A 76 25.46 -17.18 -9.51
CA GLU A 76 25.00 -15.92 -8.89
C GLU A 76 23.92 -15.25 -9.76
N ARG A 77 22.75 -14.92 -9.20
CA ARG A 77 21.69 -14.21 -9.93
C ARG A 77 22.10 -12.75 -10.17
N LEU A 78 21.75 -12.20 -11.33
CA LEU A 78 22.08 -10.81 -11.66
C LEU A 78 21.33 -9.82 -10.77
N GLU A 79 20.13 -10.17 -10.33
CA GLU A 79 19.30 -9.43 -9.40
C GLU A 79 20.00 -9.32 -8.04
N ASP A 80 20.49 -10.45 -7.51
CA ASP A 80 21.22 -10.48 -6.24
C ASP A 80 22.52 -9.67 -6.32
N LEU A 81 23.24 -9.78 -7.45
CA LEU A 81 24.45 -8.98 -7.68
C LEU A 81 24.13 -7.49 -7.76
N GLY A 82 23.03 -7.12 -8.43
CA GLY A 82 22.56 -5.74 -8.52
C GLY A 82 22.18 -5.18 -7.15
N GLY A 83 21.42 -5.93 -6.35
CA GLY A 83 21.06 -5.57 -4.98
C GLY A 83 22.28 -5.42 -4.07
N LYS A 84 23.25 -6.35 -4.16
CA LYS A 84 24.54 -6.20 -3.45
C LYS A 84 25.28 -4.93 -3.86
N CYS A 85 25.37 -4.65 -5.15
CA CYS A 85 26.01 -3.43 -5.64
C CYS A 85 25.28 -2.18 -5.12
N PHE A 86 23.95 -2.22 -5.07
CA PHE A 86 23.13 -1.14 -4.55
C PHE A 86 23.40 -0.91 -3.06
N HIS A 87 23.31 -1.96 -2.24
CA HIS A 87 23.54 -1.87 -0.79
C HIS A 87 24.99 -1.51 -0.43
N ASP A 88 25.97 -1.91 -1.23
CA ASP A 88 27.36 -1.47 -1.06
C ASP A 88 27.52 0.04 -1.31
N LEU A 89 26.76 0.62 -2.25
CA LEU A 89 26.76 2.07 -2.47
C LEU A 89 25.98 2.80 -1.35
N VAL A 90 24.86 2.24 -0.88
CA VAL A 90 24.11 2.77 0.28
C VAL A 90 24.98 2.78 1.54
N SER A 91 25.68 1.68 1.85
CA SER A 91 26.54 1.57 3.05
C SER A 91 27.72 2.54 3.03
N ARG A 92 28.10 3.05 1.85
CA ARG A 92 29.12 4.09 1.65
C ARG A 92 28.55 5.51 1.67
N SER A 93 27.29 5.68 2.05
CA SER A 93 26.56 6.96 2.08
C SER A 93 26.48 7.67 0.72
N ILE A 94 26.60 6.92 -0.39
CA ILE A 94 26.46 7.46 -1.75
C ILE A 94 24.98 7.67 -2.10
N PHE A 95 24.11 6.80 -1.58
CA PHE A 95 22.65 6.83 -1.73
C PHE A 95 21.98 6.98 -0.36
N PRO A 96 21.89 8.19 0.20
CA PRO A 96 21.02 8.44 1.35
C PRO A 96 19.58 8.01 1.08
N GLN A 97 18.93 7.46 2.10
CA GLN A 97 17.50 7.19 2.09
C GLN A 97 16.73 8.51 2.28
N THR A 98 15.70 8.75 1.47
CA THR A 98 14.95 10.02 1.46
C THR A 98 14.21 10.32 2.76
N SER A 99 13.70 9.29 3.42
CA SER A 99 13.03 9.37 4.72
C SER A 99 13.04 8.02 5.43
N SER A 100 12.92 8.02 6.75
CA SER A 100 12.82 6.79 7.55
C SER A 100 11.63 5.95 7.08
N GLY A 101 11.91 4.73 6.59
CA GLY A 101 10.89 3.80 6.07
C GLY A 101 10.51 3.98 4.59
N SER A 102 11.08 4.96 3.88
CA SER A 102 10.87 5.12 2.43
C SER A 102 11.70 4.12 1.62
N SER A 103 11.13 3.51 0.58
CA SER A 103 11.88 2.66 -0.36
C SER A 103 12.66 3.47 -1.41
N LYS A 104 12.69 4.80 -1.29
CA LYS A 104 13.32 5.72 -2.24
C LYS A 104 14.62 6.29 -1.72
N PHE A 105 15.57 6.42 -2.65
CA PHE A 105 16.92 6.91 -2.43
C PHE A 105 17.19 8.08 -3.37
N VAL A 106 18.11 8.96 -2.97
CA VAL A 106 18.57 10.10 -3.76
C VAL A 106 20.10 10.07 -3.80
N MET A 107 20.68 10.63 -4.86
CA MET A 107 22.11 10.92 -4.92
C MET A 107 22.32 12.40 -4.64
N HIS A 108 23.14 12.72 -3.64
CA HIS A 108 23.48 14.11 -3.31
C HIS A 108 24.21 14.81 -4.46
N ASP A 109 24.01 16.12 -4.61
CA ASP A 109 24.58 16.94 -5.69
C ASP A 109 26.08 16.79 -5.89
N LEU A 110 26.89 16.82 -4.82
CA LEU A 110 28.35 16.67 -4.93
C LEU A 110 28.76 15.28 -5.41
N ILE A 111 27.99 14.26 -5.06
CA ILE A 111 28.18 12.87 -5.49
C ILE A 111 27.74 12.72 -6.95
N HIS A 112 26.67 13.41 -7.33
CA HIS A 112 26.18 13.49 -8.70
C HIS A 112 27.18 14.18 -9.63
N ASP A 113 27.77 15.30 -9.21
CA ASP A 113 28.82 16.01 -9.96
C ASP A 113 30.04 15.11 -10.18
N LEU A 114 30.40 14.29 -9.18
CA LEU A 114 31.44 13.28 -9.34
C LEU A 114 31.01 12.19 -10.33
N ALA A 115 29.79 11.68 -10.24
CA ALA A 115 29.26 10.66 -11.15
C ALA A 115 29.30 11.15 -12.61
N GLU A 116 28.93 12.40 -12.85
CA GLU A 116 28.99 13.06 -14.14
C GLU A 116 30.42 13.15 -14.67
N LEU A 117 31.35 13.62 -13.83
CA LEU A 117 32.78 13.71 -14.18
C LEU A 117 33.35 12.34 -14.59
N VAL A 118 33.05 11.28 -13.83
CA VAL A 118 33.60 9.93 -14.08
C VAL A 118 32.87 9.16 -15.18
N SER A 119 31.69 9.63 -15.61
CA SER A 119 30.92 9.05 -16.73
C SER A 119 31.56 9.27 -18.10
N ARG A 120 32.56 10.16 -18.21
CA ARG A 120 33.40 10.39 -19.40
C ARG A 120 32.59 10.65 -20.68
N GLU A 121 31.57 11.51 -20.60
CA GLU A 121 30.72 11.93 -21.73
C GLU A 121 29.88 10.78 -22.35
N THR A 122 29.67 9.68 -21.61
CA THR A 122 28.81 8.59 -22.09
C THR A 122 27.33 8.80 -21.81
N ILE A 123 27.00 9.78 -20.97
CA ILE A 123 25.64 10.10 -20.51
C ILE A 123 25.19 11.43 -21.12
N PHE A 124 23.94 11.47 -21.56
CA PHE A 124 23.31 12.64 -22.17
C PHE A 124 21.95 12.90 -21.51
N ARG A 125 21.79 14.06 -20.87
CA ARG A 125 20.51 14.54 -20.33
C ARG A 125 19.97 15.62 -21.26
N LEU A 126 18.77 15.43 -21.79
CA LEU A 126 18.24 16.31 -22.86
C LEU A 126 18.02 17.75 -22.40
N GLU A 127 17.72 17.98 -21.12
CA GLU A 127 17.48 19.31 -20.55
C GLU A 127 18.74 20.20 -20.59
N GLU A 128 19.92 19.60 -20.75
CA GLU A 128 21.22 20.28 -20.85
C GLU A 128 21.64 20.56 -22.29
N ALA A 129 20.72 20.42 -23.26
CA ALA A 129 21.01 20.53 -24.69
C ALA A 129 21.45 21.93 -25.18
N ASN A 130 21.66 22.91 -24.28
CA ASN A 130 22.16 24.25 -24.63
C ASN A 130 23.68 24.31 -24.96
N LEU A 131 24.35 23.20 -25.25
CA LEU A 131 25.81 23.17 -25.42
C LEU A 131 26.21 22.69 -26.83
N SER A 132 26.44 23.68 -27.68
CA SER A 132 26.96 23.63 -29.06
C SER A 132 28.38 23.07 -29.21
N SER A 133 28.84 22.17 -28.32
CA SER A 133 30.21 21.61 -28.33
C SER A 133 30.34 20.13 -27.93
N ARG A 134 29.25 19.36 -27.79
CA ARG A 134 29.32 17.96 -27.32
C ARG A 134 29.64 16.97 -28.45
N ARG A 135 30.53 16.01 -28.19
CA ARG A 135 30.86 14.89 -29.09
C ARG A 135 29.84 13.76 -28.95
N PHE A 136 28.82 13.72 -29.82
CA PHE A 136 27.76 12.70 -29.78
C PHE A 136 28.26 11.26 -30.00
N GLU A 137 29.45 11.09 -30.59
CA GLU A 137 30.11 9.80 -30.84
C GLU A 137 30.30 8.92 -29.60
N ARG A 138 30.42 9.54 -28.40
CA ARG A 138 30.67 8.84 -27.13
C ARG A 138 29.42 8.55 -26.33
N ILE A 139 28.29 9.19 -26.66
CA ILE A 139 27.05 9.03 -25.91
C ILE A 139 26.51 7.61 -26.08
N ARG A 140 26.17 6.99 -24.96
CA ARG A 140 25.61 5.63 -24.88
C ARG A 140 24.30 5.60 -24.12
N HIS A 141 24.09 6.51 -23.19
CA HIS A 141 22.91 6.49 -22.33
C HIS A 141 22.28 7.88 -22.33
N ALA A 142 20.97 7.92 -22.55
CA ALA A 142 20.25 9.17 -22.52
C ALA A 142 19.00 9.11 -21.66
N SER A 143 18.76 10.22 -20.98
CA SER A 143 17.54 10.49 -20.26
C SER A 143 16.98 11.86 -20.59
N TYR A 144 15.71 12.05 -20.29
CA TYR A 144 15.01 13.30 -20.51
C TYR A 144 13.77 13.39 -19.61
N THR A 145 13.43 14.60 -19.21
CA THR A 145 12.20 14.95 -18.51
C THR A 145 11.04 14.97 -19.49
N ARG A 146 9.96 14.24 -19.20
CA ARG A 146 8.74 14.26 -20.03
C ARG A 146 8.09 15.65 -20.00
N GLY A 147 7.73 16.16 -21.17
CA GLY A 147 6.87 17.34 -21.33
C GLY A 147 5.44 16.91 -21.62
N ARG A 148 4.45 17.77 -21.32
CA ARG A 148 3.02 17.48 -21.59
C ARG A 148 2.80 17.01 -23.04
N TYR A 149 3.49 17.65 -23.99
CA TYR A 149 3.47 17.34 -25.40
C TYR A 149 4.89 17.27 -25.96
N ASP A 150 5.41 16.06 -26.09
CA ASP A 150 6.77 15.81 -26.56
C ASP A 150 6.80 15.63 -28.08
N GLY A 151 6.80 16.77 -28.79
CA GLY A 151 6.82 16.82 -30.24
C GLY A 151 8.20 16.50 -30.87
N LYS A 152 8.20 16.30 -32.19
CA LYS A 152 9.38 15.91 -32.98
C LYS A 152 10.63 16.77 -32.74
N ASN A 153 10.46 18.07 -32.54
CA ASN A 153 11.57 19.01 -32.32
C ASN A 153 12.40 18.66 -31.08
N LYS A 154 11.75 18.18 -30.01
CA LYS A 154 12.41 17.81 -28.75
C LYS A 154 13.47 16.72 -28.95
N PHE A 155 13.21 15.78 -29.86
CA PHE A 155 14.05 14.62 -30.05
C PHE A 155 14.97 14.70 -31.27
N LYS A 156 15.09 15.87 -31.92
CA LYS A 156 15.91 16.03 -33.13
C LYS A 156 17.38 15.66 -32.90
N VAL A 157 17.94 16.00 -31.74
CA VAL A 157 19.33 15.70 -31.36
C VAL A 157 19.65 14.20 -31.37
N PHE A 158 18.66 13.34 -31.14
CA PHE A 158 18.88 11.89 -31.14
C PHE A 158 19.19 11.32 -32.52
N ASN A 159 18.98 12.09 -33.60
CA ASN A 159 19.41 11.71 -34.94
C ASN A 159 20.94 11.70 -35.09
N GLU A 160 21.67 12.42 -34.24
CA GLU A 160 23.12 12.51 -34.25
C GLU A 160 23.79 11.46 -33.34
N ILE A 161 23.00 10.69 -32.57
CA ILE A 161 23.49 9.72 -31.59
C ILE A 161 23.37 8.28 -32.14
N GLU A 162 24.45 7.77 -32.73
CA GLU A 162 24.47 6.46 -33.39
C GLU A 162 24.55 5.26 -32.44
N HIS A 163 25.02 5.47 -31.22
CA HIS A 163 25.45 4.38 -30.32
C HIS A 163 24.63 4.29 -29.04
N LEU A 164 23.41 4.82 -29.09
CA LEU A 164 22.49 4.84 -27.97
C LEU A 164 22.12 3.41 -27.53
N ARG A 165 22.24 3.17 -26.23
CA ARG A 165 21.93 1.92 -25.52
C ARG A 165 20.77 2.08 -24.55
N THR A 166 20.50 3.29 -24.08
CA THR A 166 19.45 3.59 -23.11
C THR A 166 18.70 4.84 -23.54
N PHE A 167 17.37 4.73 -23.61
CA PHE A 167 16.45 5.84 -23.85
C PHE A 167 15.43 5.88 -22.71
N LEU A 168 15.60 6.83 -21.77
CA LEU A 168 14.92 6.84 -20.48
C LEU A 168 14.14 8.14 -20.21
N PRO A 169 12.79 8.14 -20.30
CA PRO A 169 11.96 9.23 -19.78
C PRO A 169 11.95 9.24 -18.25
N LEU A 170 12.09 10.44 -17.67
CA LEU A 170 12.06 10.70 -16.22
C LEU A 170 10.71 11.29 -15.80
N HIS A 171 10.42 11.27 -14.48
CA HIS A 171 9.20 11.70 -13.77
C HIS A 171 7.96 10.80 -13.87
N GLU A 172 7.55 10.20 -12.75
CA GLU A 172 6.51 9.16 -12.66
C GLU A 172 5.05 9.58 -12.94
N ARG A 173 4.78 10.81 -13.40
CA ARG A 173 3.40 11.23 -13.69
C ARG A 173 2.89 10.58 -14.99
N ARG A 174 1.57 10.41 -15.08
CA ARG A 174 0.86 9.96 -16.30
C ARG A 174 0.31 11.14 -17.08
N GLY A 175 -0.12 10.87 -18.31
CA GLY A 175 -0.84 11.85 -19.13
C GLY A 175 0.07 12.67 -20.05
N TYR A 176 1.27 12.16 -20.34
CA TYR A 176 2.17 12.78 -21.30
C TYR A 176 1.89 12.26 -22.70
N TYR A 177 2.01 13.13 -23.70
CA TYR A 177 1.77 12.75 -25.08
C TYR A 177 3.06 12.75 -25.88
N ILE A 178 3.33 11.64 -26.59
CA ILE A 178 4.34 11.57 -27.65
C ILE A 178 3.63 11.16 -28.94
N PRO A 179 3.71 11.96 -30.02
CA PRO A 179 3.09 11.61 -31.28
C PRO A 179 3.67 10.29 -31.82
N ARG A 180 2.80 9.42 -32.34
CA ARG A 180 3.19 8.15 -32.96
C ARG A 180 4.30 8.32 -34.00
N THR A 181 4.25 9.40 -34.78
CA THR A 181 5.25 9.74 -35.81
C THR A 181 6.65 9.93 -35.25
N VAL A 182 6.79 10.44 -34.02
CA VAL A 182 8.10 10.61 -33.38
C VAL A 182 8.74 9.25 -33.09
N LEU A 183 7.96 8.30 -32.58
CA LEU A 183 8.44 6.95 -32.30
C LEU A 183 8.79 6.20 -33.59
N SER A 184 7.95 6.32 -34.62
CA SER A 184 8.21 5.76 -35.96
C SER A 184 9.54 6.25 -36.55
N ASP A 185 9.88 7.52 -36.36
CA ASP A 185 11.09 8.12 -36.92
C ASP A 185 12.36 7.76 -36.13
N LEU A 186 12.26 7.65 -34.80
CA LEU A 186 13.42 7.52 -33.91
C LEU A 186 13.85 6.06 -33.69
N LEU A 187 12.90 5.20 -33.32
CA LEU A 187 13.22 3.86 -32.81
C LEU A 187 13.99 2.98 -33.82
N PRO A 188 13.69 2.99 -35.15
CA PRO A 188 14.46 2.17 -36.11
C PRO A 188 15.95 2.54 -36.19
N LYS A 189 16.31 3.77 -35.77
CA LYS A 189 17.71 4.24 -35.76
C LYS A 189 18.50 3.68 -34.58
N PHE A 190 17.84 3.30 -33.49
CA PHE A 190 18.51 2.85 -32.27
C PHE A 190 18.89 1.36 -32.31
N ARG A 191 19.65 0.93 -33.32
CA ARG A 191 20.05 -0.48 -33.51
C ARG A 191 20.90 -1.06 -32.37
N ARG A 192 21.50 -0.19 -31.55
CA ARG A 192 22.31 -0.57 -30.37
C ARG A 192 21.54 -0.49 -29.05
N LEU A 193 20.24 -0.18 -29.10
CA LEU A 193 19.42 0.01 -27.91
C LEU A 193 19.30 -1.29 -27.11
N ARG A 194 19.54 -1.19 -25.81
CA ARG A 194 19.36 -2.25 -24.83
C ARG A 194 18.21 -1.97 -23.88
N MET A 195 17.91 -0.70 -23.64
CA MET A 195 16.84 -0.28 -22.76
C MET A 195 15.99 0.78 -23.44
N LEU A 196 14.70 0.47 -23.58
CA LEU A 196 13.66 1.37 -24.04
C LEU A 196 12.61 1.52 -22.96
N SER A 197 12.42 2.74 -22.48
CA SER A 197 11.27 3.07 -21.65
C SER A 197 10.41 4.12 -22.36
N LEU A 198 9.10 3.86 -22.40
CA LEU A 198 8.05 4.78 -22.83
C LEU A 198 7.01 4.93 -21.70
N GLN A 199 7.43 4.72 -20.45
CA GLN A 199 6.55 4.76 -19.30
C GLN A 199 5.79 6.10 -19.22
N GLY A 200 4.51 6.01 -18.85
CA GLY A 200 3.63 7.15 -18.57
C GLY A 200 3.18 7.98 -19.77
N TYR A 201 3.55 7.59 -20.99
CA TYR A 201 3.00 8.18 -22.20
C TYR A 201 1.63 7.58 -22.56
N CYS A 202 0.73 8.41 -23.08
CA CYS A 202 -0.56 7.99 -23.63
C CYS A 202 -0.39 7.35 -25.01
N ILE A 203 0.09 6.09 -25.01
CA ILE A 203 0.30 5.28 -26.22
C ILE A 203 -0.72 4.15 -26.24
N GLY A 204 -1.64 4.15 -27.20
CA GLY A 204 -2.62 3.07 -27.38
C GLY A 204 -2.06 1.88 -28.17
N GLU A 205 -1.17 2.14 -29.12
CA GLU A 205 -0.55 1.16 -30.00
C GLU A 205 0.88 1.60 -30.33
N LEU A 206 1.79 0.63 -30.48
CA LEU A 206 3.17 0.91 -30.87
C LEU A 206 3.29 0.97 -32.39
N PRO A 207 3.97 1.99 -32.96
CA PRO A 207 3.91 2.28 -34.38
C PRO A 207 4.51 1.26 -35.35
N MET A 208 5.31 0.30 -34.92
CA MET A 208 6.36 -0.32 -35.74
C MET A 208 6.81 -1.71 -35.27
N SER A 209 7.53 -2.42 -36.14
CA SER A 209 8.21 -3.68 -35.83
C SER A 209 9.46 -3.45 -34.96
N PHE A 210 9.65 -4.32 -33.97
CA PHE A 210 10.83 -4.37 -33.10
C PHE A 210 12.02 -5.12 -33.73
N GLU A 211 11.91 -5.54 -34.99
CA GLU A 211 12.94 -6.33 -35.69
C GLU A 211 14.33 -5.68 -35.67
N ASP A 212 14.42 -4.35 -35.73
CA ASP A 212 15.69 -3.61 -35.69
C ASP A 212 16.30 -3.51 -34.28
N LEU A 213 15.52 -3.74 -33.24
CA LEU A 213 15.92 -3.57 -31.83
C LEU A 213 16.43 -4.88 -31.20
N ARG A 214 17.20 -5.68 -31.94
CA ARG A 214 17.62 -7.04 -31.55
C ARG A 214 18.45 -7.12 -30.26
N LEU A 215 19.08 -6.01 -29.85
CA LEU A 215 19.87 -5.93 -28.62
C LEU A 215 19.06 -5.52 -27.38
N LEU A 216 17.75 -5.30 -27.54
CA LEU A 216 16.88 -4.86 -26.46
C LEU A 216 16.81 -5.93 -25.35
N ARG A 217 17.04 -5.49 -24.12
CA ARG A 217 17.01 -6.29 -22.88
C ARG A 217 15.90 -5.81 -21.94
N LEU A 218 15.55 -4.53 -21.98
CA LEU A 218 14.47 -3.97 -21.16
C LEU A 218 13.52 -3.16 -22.02
N LEU A 219 12.24 -3.53 -21.96
CA LEU A 219 11.12 -2.77 -22.51
C LEU A 219 10.17 -2.37 -21.38
N ASN A 220 10.08 -1.07 -21.09
CA ASN A 220 9.19 -0.52 -20.07
C ASN A 220 8.09 0.31 -20.73
N LEU A 221 6.87 -0.18 -20.65
CA LEU A 221 5.65 0.48 -21.12
C LEU A 221 4.68 0.70 -19.96
N ALA A 222 5.17 0.73 -18.72
CA ALA A 222 4.33 0.94 -17.56
C ALA A 222 3.51 2.22 -17.69
N ASP A 223 2.32 2.24 -17.10
CA ASP A 223 1.48 3.42 -17.01
C ASP A 223 1.07 3.99 -18.39
N THR A 224 1.05 3.16 -19.43
CA THR A 224 0.57 3.49 -20.79
C THR A 224 -0.84 2.95 -21.05
N ASP A 225 -1.48 3.40 -22.14
CA ASP A 225 -2.81 2.98 -22.57
C ASP A 225 -2.78 1.81 -23.60
N ILE A 226 -1.66 1.09 -23.66
CA ILE A 226 -1.41 0.11 -24.73
C ILE A 226 -2.43 -1.03 -24.70
N ARG A 227 -3.00 -1.34 -25.87
CA ARG A 227 -4.01 -2.41 -26.02
C ARG A 227 -3.43 -3.80 -26.30
N SER A 228 -2.31 -3.83 -27.01
CA SER A 228 -1.55 -5.04 -27.32
C SER A 228 -0.12 -4.70 -27.72
N LEU A 229 0.79 -5.63 -27.52
CA LEU A 229 2.15 -5.55 -28.07
C LEU A 229 2.17 -6.05 -29.51
N PRO A 230 3.01 -5.49 -30.40
CA PRO A 230 3.19 -6.00 -31.75
C PRO A 230 3.84 -7.40 -31.71
N GLU A 231 3.53 -8.26 -32.70
CA GLU A 231 4.05 -9.64 -32.75
C GLU A 231 5.58 -9.72 -32.80
N SER A 232 6.21 -8.71 -33.42
CA SER A 232 7.66 -8.54 -33.44
C SER A 232 8.29 -8.42 -32.05
N THR A 233 7.52 -8.12 -31.00
CA THR A 233 8.06 -8.14 -29.62
C THR A 233 8.63 -9.52 -29.29
N CYS A 234 8.03 -10.59 -29.84
CA CYS A 234 8.47 -11.97 -29.65
C CYS A 234 9.74 -12.34 -30.44
N THR A 235 10.28 -11.43 -31.26
CA THR A 235 11.58 -11.62 -31.94
C THR A 235 12.75 -11.06 -31.13
N LEU A 236 12.48 -10.39 -30.01
CA LEU A 236 13.48 -9.82 -29.11
C LEU A 236 14.10 -10.90 -28.21
N LEU A 237 14.91 -11.79 -28.79
CA LEU A 237 15.49 -12.94 -28.08
C LEU A 237 16.39 -12.57 -26.89
N ASN A 238 16.90 -11.33 -26.85
CA ASN A 238 17.71 -10.83 -25.74
C ASN A 238 16.88 -10.13 -24.64
N LEU A 239 15.56 -10.08 -24.77
CA LEU A 239 14.71 -9.39 -23.80
C LEU A 239 14.75 -10.12 -22.45
N GLU A 240 15.18 -9.41 -21.42
CA GLU A 240 15.32 -9.89 -20.04
C GLU A 240 14.17 -9.34 -19.17
N ILE A 241 13.69 -8.13 -19.44
CA ILE A 241 12.73 -7.40 -18.61
C ILE A 241 11.63 -6.78 -19.48
N LEU A 242 10.38 -7.13 -19.20
CA LEU A 242 9.19 -6.55 -19.82
C LEU A 242 8.25 -6.00 -18.74
N ILE A 243 8.06 -4.69 -18.72
CA ILE A 243 7.22 -3.99 -17.72
C ILE A 243 5.99 -3.41 -18.42
N LEU A 244 4.82 -3.92 -18.04
CA LEU A 244 3.48 -3.55 -18.50
C LEU A 244 2.59 -3.16 -17.31
N ARG A 245 3.21 -2.74 -16.21
CA ARG A 245 2.54 -2.34 -14.97
C ARG A 245 1.55 -1.21 -15.24
N ASN A 246 0.35 -1.34 -14.72
CA ASN A 246 -0.78 -0.43 -14.86
C ASN A 246 -1.22 -0.13 -16.30
N CYS A 247 -0.91 -1.01 -17.26
CA CYS A 247 -1.48 -0.96 -18.60
C CYS A 247 -2.94 -1.45 -18.57
N SER A 248 -3.83 -0.63 -18.02
CA SER A 248 -5.23 -1.01 -17.74
C SER A 248 -6.05 -1.36 -18.98
N ARG A 249 -5.61 -0.91 -20.16
CA ARG A 249 -6.24 -1.18 -21.46
C ARG A 249 -5.63 -2.35 -22.22
N LEU A 250 -4.64 -3.05 -21.66
CA LEU A 250 -4.00 -4.21 -22.29
C LEU A 250 -4.98 -5.39 -22.33
N ILE A 251 -5.31 -5.87 -23.53
CA ILE A 251 -6.33 -6.93 -23.74
C ILE A 251 -5.66 -8.28 -24.03
N LYS A 252 -4.51 -8.28 -24.72
CA LYS A 252 -3.79 -9.50 -25.12
C LYS A 252 -2.28 -9.32 -25.13
N LEU A 253 -1.58 -10.39 -24.78
CA LEU A 253 -0.15 -10.56 -25.03
C LEU A 253 0.07 -11.29 -26.36
N PRO A 254 1.21 -11.10 -27.04
CA PRO A 254 1.47 -11.74 -28.32
C PRO A 254 1.65 -13.27 -28.16
N PRO A 255 1.17 -14.10 -29.11
CA PRO A 255 1.07 -15.55 -28.93
C PRO A 255 2.42 -16.28 -28.88
N LYS A 256 3.47 -15.69 -29.45
CA LYS A 256 4.81 -16.29 -29.52
C LYS A 256 5.72 -15.93 -28.34
N MET A 257 5.16 -15.54 -27.19
CA MET A 257 5.93 -15.14 -26.00
C MET A 257 6.90 -16.22 -25.51
N ARG A 258 6.59 -17.51 -25.74
CA ARG A 258 7.49 -18.65 -25.50
C ARG A 258 8.89 -18.53 -26.11
N ASN A 259 9.07 -17.67 -27.12
CA ASN A 259 10.36 -17.43 -27.76
C ASN A 259 11.31 -16.57 -26.92
N LEU A 260 10.80 -15.85 -25.92
CA LEU A 260 11.57 -14.93 -25.09
C LEU A 260 12.31 -15.68 -23.96
N ILE A 261 13.08 -16.71 -24.30
CA ILE A 261 13.71 -17.65 -23.36
C ILE A 261 14.67 -17.00 -22.34
N ASN A 262 15.15 -15.79 -22.62
CA ASN A 262 15.99 -14.99 -21.73
C ASN A 262 15.19 -14.08 -20.79
N LEU A 263 13.85 -14.06 -20.89
CA LEU A 263 12.99 -13.23 -20.07
C LEU A 263 13.09 -13.67 -18.60
N ARG A 264 13.39 -12.70 -17.74
CA ARG A 264 13.57 -12.85 -16.29
C ARG A 264 12.45 -12.15 -15.53
N HIS A 265 11.93 -11.04 -16.05
CA HIS A 265 10.87 -10.28 -15.39
C HIS A 265 9.74 -9.92 -16.36
N LEU A 266 8.54 -10.37 -16.02
CA LEU A 266 7.29 -9.97 -16.66
C LEU A 266 6.35 -9.35 -15.61
N ASP A 267 6.26 -8.02 -15.61
CA ASP A 267 5.38 -7.28 -14.69
C ASP A 267 4.13 -6.79 -15.45
N ILE A 268 3.00 -7.45 -15.21
CA ILE A 268 1.68 -7.13 -15.77
C ILE A 268 0.69 -6.65 -14.70
N ARG A 269 1.18 -6.21 -13.53
CA ARG A 269 0.29 -5.74 -12.44
C ARG A 269 -0.63 -4.64 -12.93
N GLY A 270 -1.91 -4.73 -12.62
CA GLY A 270 -2.89 -3.71 -13.03
C GLY A 270 -3.32 -3.77 -14.51
N ALA A 271 -2.91 -4.79 -15.27
CA ALA A 271 -3.46 -5.09 -16.59
C ALA A 271 -4.85 -5.73 -16.50
N LYS A 272 -5.85 -4.95 -16.07
CA LYS A 272 -7.19 -5.43 -15.67
C LYS A 272 -8.02 -6.08 -16.78
N LEU A 273 -7.76 -5.75 -18.05
CA LEU A 273 -8.50 -6.28 -19.20
C LEU A 273 -7.84 -7.51 -19.85
N LEU A 274 -6.64 -7.89 -19.41
CA LEU A 274 -5.96 -9.08 -19.91
C LEU A 274 -6.64 -10.32 -19.34
N LYS A 275 -7.10 -11.21 -20.23
CA LYS A 275 -7.95 -12.36 -19.84
C LYS A 275 -7.24 -13.71 -19.80
N GLU A 276 -6.07 -13.82 -20.41
CA GLU A 276 -5.34 -15.09 -20.48
C GLU A 276 -3.86 -14.86 -20.77
N MET A 277 -3.04 -15.84 -20.37
CA MET A 277 -1.64 -15.93 -20.74
C MET A 277 -1.48 -16.67 -22.09
N PRO A 278 -0.54 -16.24 -22.95
CA PRO A 278 -0.29 -16.88 -24.25
C PRO A 278 0.39 -18.24 -24.07
N PHE A 279 -0.03 -19.25 -24.82
CA PHE A 279 0.49 -20.62 -24.73
C PHE A 279 2.02 -20.75 -24.72
N GLY A 280 2.52 -21.67 -23.90
CA GLY A 280 3.94 -22.07 -23.85
C GLY A 280 4.78 -21.26 -22.88
N MET A 281 4.17 -20.71 -21.82
CA MET A 281 4.88 -19.95 -20.80
C MET A 281 5.91 -20.80 -20.03
N LYS A 282 5.75 -22.14 -20.00
CA LYS A 282 6.74 -23.07 -19.41
C LYS A 282 8.14 -23.00 -20.01
N GLU A 283 8.26 -22.49 -21.25
CA GLU A 283 9.57 -22.35 -21.91
C GLU A 283 10.40 -21.21 -21.29
N LEU A 284 9.79 -20.29 -20.55
CA LEU A 284 10.44 -19.16 -19.90
C LEU A 284 11.11 -19.56 -18.58
N LYS A 285 11.98 -20.57 -18.62
CA LYS A 285 12.57 -21.22 -17.42
C LYS A 285 13.42 -20.29 -16.56
N ASN A 286 13.88 -19.16 -17.11
CA ASN A 286 14.69 -18.17 -16.39
C ASN A 286 13.88 -17.11 -15.65
N LEU A 287 12.55 -17.17 -15.72
CA LEU A 287 11.65 -16.18 -15.15
C LEU A 287 11.77 -16.14 -13.62
N GLN A 288 12.16 -14.98 -13.12
CA GLN A 288 12.29 -14.64 -11.69
C GLN A 288 11.04 -13.91 -11.19
N THR A 289 10.42 -13.08 -12.01
CA THR A 289 9.19 -12.35 -11.65
C THR A 289 8.12 -12.59 -12.70
N LEU A 290 6.97 -13.09 -12.24
CA LEU A 290 5.73 -13.11 -12.98
C LEU A 290 4.64 -12.56 -12.07
N SER A 291 4.24 -11.32 -12.31
CA SER A 291 3.35 -10.66 -11.34
C SER A 291 1.93 -11.20 -11.32
N ASN A 292 1.46 -11.76 -12.45
CA ASN A 292 0.17 -12.43 -12.54
C ASN A 292 0.24 -13.55 -13.60
N PHE A 293 -0.33 -14.70 -13.32
CA PHE A 293 -0.57 -15.78 -14.26
C PHE A 293 -2.08 -15.94 -14.42
N ILE A 294 -2.60 -15.59 -15.59
CA ILE A 294 -4.04 -15.58 -15.87
C ILE A 294 -4.40 -16.84 -16.66
N VAL A 295 -5.14 -17.74 -16.03
CA VAL A 295 -5.62 -18.98 -16.66
C VAL A 295 -6.75 -18.64 -17.63
N GLY A 296 -6.61 -18.97 -18.92
CA GLY A 296 -7.63 -18.72 -19.93
C GLY A 296 -8.60 -19.89 -20.12
N LYS A 297 -9.73 -19.64 -20.82
CA LYS A 297 -10.71 -20.69 -21.21
C LYS A 297 -10.39 -21.38 -22.53
N GLY A 298 -9.57 -20.78 -23.39
CA GLY A 298 -9.31 -21.26 -24.74
C GLY A 298 -8.29 -22.40 -24.81
N GLU A 299 -8.42 -23.29 -25.79
CA GLU A 299 -7.44 -24.36 -26.06
C GLU A 299 -6.03 -23.82 -26.39
N THR A 300 -5.94 -22.56 -26.82
CA THR A 300 -4.70 -21.86 -27.12
C THR A 300 -4.18 -20.99 -25.96
N ALA A 301 -4.82 -21.03 -24.80
CA ALA A 301 -4.38 -20.33 -23.61
C ALA A 301 -3.42 -21.21 -22.78
N SER A 302 -2.57 -20.57 -21.98
CA SER A 302 -1.77 -21.31 -21.00
C SER A 302 -2.64 -21.83 -19.85
N GLY A 303 -2.59 -23.14 -19.64
CA GLY A 303 -3.09 -23.80 -18.44
C GLY A 303 -2.10 -23.76 -17.28
N LEU A 304 -2.50 -24.26 -16.12
CA LEU A 304 -1.67 -24.29 -14.92
C LEU A 304 -0.41 -25.16 -15.09
N GLU A 305 -0.40 -26.10 -16.04
CA GLU A 305 0.78 -26.88 -16.40
C GLU A 305 1.96 -26.05 -16.87
N ASP A 306 1.71 -24.83 -17.37
CA ASP A 306 2.80 -23.96 -17.80
C ASP A 306 3.61 -23.38 -16.61
N LEU A 307 3.07 -23.42 -15.40
CA LEU A 307 3.78 -22.99 -14.19
C LEU A 307 4.77 -24.04 -13.68
N LYS A 308 4.66 -25.31 -14.10
CA LYS A 308 5.48 -26.44 -13.61
C LYS A 308 6.98 -26.18 -13.68
N CYS A 309 7.43 -25.56 -14.77
CA CYS A 309 8.86 -25.31 -15.02
C CYS A 309 9.36 -23.97 -14.46
N LEU A 310 8.47 -23.13 -13.92
CA LEU A 310 8.81 -21.78 -13.43
C LEU A 310 9.18 -21.82 -11.94
N ASN A 311 10.28 -22.50 -11.62
CA ASN A 311 10.68 -22.78 -10.23
C ASN A 311 11.50 -21.67 -9.58
N PHE A 312 11.99 -20.72 -10.38
CA PHE A 312 12.77 -19.57 -9.91
C PHE A 312 11.93 -18.33 -9.63
N LEU A 313 10.60 -18.42 -9.68
CA LEU A 313 9.72 -17.31 -9.34
C LEU A 313 9.95 -16.87 -7.89
N CYS A 314 10.18 -15.57 -7.72
CA CYS A 314 10.49 -14.88 -6.49
C CYS A 314 9.45 -13.80 -6.17
N ASP A 315 9.49 -13.28 -4.95
CA ASP A 315 8.65 -12.21 -4.47
C ASP A 315 7.15 -12.56 -4.49
N GLU A 316 6.38 -12.01 -5.43
CA GLU A 316 4.92 -12.06 -5.46
C GLU A 316 4.43 -12.70 -6.76
N LEU A 317 3.58 -13.72 -6.63
CA LEU A 317 2.84 -14.32 -7.73
C LEU A 317 1.34 -14.14 -7.47
N CYS A 318 0.63 -13.56 -8.43
CA CYS A 318 -0.81 -13.64 -8.52
C CYS A 318 -1.20 -14.74 -9.53
N MET A 319 -2.20 -15.55 -9.21
CA MET A 319 -2.82 -16.49 -10.13
C MET A 319 -4.28 -16.09 -10.23
N SER A 320 -4.73 -15.72 -11.42
CA SER A 320 -6.09 -15.25 -11.66
C SER A 320 -6.77 -16.05 -12.76
N GLY A 321 -8.10 -15.95 -12.86
CA GLY A 321 -8.88 -16.75 -13.80
C GLY A 321 -9.01 -18.21 -13.36
N LEU A 322 -8.85 -18.50 -12.06
CA LEU A 322 -8.87 -19.86 -11.53
C LEU A 322 -10.24 -20.54 -11.67
N GLU A 323 -11.32 -19.78 -11.91
CA GLU A 323 -12.63 -20.29 -12.29
C GLU A 323 -12.62 -21.06 -13.63
N ASN A 324 -11.56 -20.93 -14.42
CA ASN A 324 -11.40 -21.63 -15.69
C ASN A 324 -10.79 -23.04 -15.53
N VAL A 325 -10.43 -23.44 -14.31
CA VAL A 325 -9.84 -24.74 -14.02
C VAL A 325 -10.94 -25.78 -13.78
N ASN A 326 -11.35 -26.46 -14.84
CA ASN A 326 -12.45 -27.44 -14.78
C ASN A 326 -12.05 -28.77 -14.12
N ASN A 327 -10.78 -29.18 -14.25
CA ASN A 327 -10.24 -30.39 -13.62
C ASN A 327 -9.27 -29.99 -12.49
N PRO A 328 -9.60 -30.23 -11.21
CA PRO A 328 -8.73 -29.92 -10.09
C PRO A 328 -7.34 -30.53 -10.20
N GLN A 329 -7.20 -31.69 -10.86
CA GLN A 329 -5.91 -32.36 -11.00
C GLN A 329 -4.90 -31.52 -11.79
N ASN A 330 -5.36 -30.66 -12.71
CA ASN A 330 -4.48 -29.76 -13.46
C ASN A 330 -3.80 -28.73 -12.54
N ALA A 331 -4.39 -28.42 -11.38
CA ALA A 331 -3.78 -27.54 -10.41
C ALA A 331 -2.49 -28.11 -9.79
N ARG A 332 -2.32 -29.45 -9.78
CA ARG A 332 -1.10 -30.09 -9.27
C ARG A 332 0.12 -29.74 -10.11
N GLU A 333 -0.09 -29.52 -11.40
CA GLU A 333 1.00 -29.19 -12.33
C GLU A 333 1.60 -27.80 -12.06
N ALA A 334 0.88 -26.92 -11.33
CA ALA A 334 1.43 -25.62 -10.96
C ALA A 334 2.60 -25.70 -9.96
N THR A 335 2.72 -26.83 -9.24
CA THR A 335 3.79 -27.13 -8.26
C THR A 335 4.11 -25.96 -7.32
N VAL A 336 3.08 -25.25 -6.84
CA VAL A 336 3.23 -24.01 -6.04
C VAL A 336 4.03 -24.28 -4.75
N CYS A 337 3.88 -25.48 -4.19
CA CYS A 337 4.65 -25.94 -3.02
C CYS A 337 6.16 -26.09 -3.29
N GLU A 338 6.62 -26.23 -4.54
CA GLU A 338 8.04 -26.34 -4.89
C GLU A 338 8.70 -24.95 -5.10
N LYS A 339 7.90 -23.89 -5.19
CA LYS A 339 8.34 -22.51 -5.46
C LYS A 339 8.82 -21.80 -4.18
N HIS A 340 9.93 -22.29 -3.65
CA HIS A 340 10.55 -21.89 -2.37
C HIS A 340 10.93 -20.40 -2.24
N ASN A 341 11.08 -19.68 -3.35
CA ASN A 341 11.46 -18.25 -3.34
C ASN A 341 10.27 -17.28 -3.31
N LEU A 342 9.03 -17.78 -3.35
CA LEU A 342 7.84 -16.93 -3.24
C LEU A 342 7.64 -16.46 -1.80
N GLU A 343 7.45 -15.15 -1.65
CA GLU A 343 7.11 -14.52 -0.38
C GLU A 343 5.62 -14.18 -0.28
N ALA A 344 4.97 -13.94 -1.41
CA ALA A 344 3.55 -13.59 -1.50
C ALA A 344 2.83 -14.36 -2.61
N LEU A 345 1.67 -14.92 -2.28
CA LEU A 345 0.79 -15.62 -3.23
C LEU A 345 -0.60 -15.00 -3.17
N THR A 346 -1.14 -14.66 -4.34
CA THR A 346 -2.55 -14.29 -4.49
C THR A 346 -3.24 -15.31 -5.39
N LEU A 347 -4.33 -15.90 -4.94
CA LEU A 347 -5.20 -16.77 -5.73
C LEU A 347 -6.54 -16.04 -5.96
N ASP A 348 -6.89 -15.81 -7.21
CA ASP A 348 -8.00 -14.93 -7.59
C ASP A 348 -8.93 -15.61 -8.59
N TRP A 349 -10.21 -15.64 -8.26
CA TRP A 349 -11.27 -16.11 -9.14
C TRP A 349 -12.04 -14.93 -9.74
N GLY A 350 -12.85 -15.21 -10.76
CA GLY A 350 -13.74 -14.24 -11.38
C GLY A 350 -14.74 -13.68 -10.38
N SER A 351 -14.90 -12.36 -10.34
CA SER A 351 -15.89 -11.70 -9.46
C SER A 351 -17.36 -12.00 -9.78
N GLN A 352 -17.63 -12.63 -10.94
CA GLN A 352 -18.96 -13.04 -11.36
C GLN A 352 -19.31 -14.38 -10.71
N PHE A 353 -20.35 -14.39 -9.87
CA PHE A 353 -20.89 -15.61 -9.24
C PHE A 353 -22.14 -16.07 -10.02
N ASP A 354 -21.96 -16.39 -11.30
CA ASP A 354 -23.01 -16.98 -12.12
C ASP A 354 -23.12 -18.49 -11.87
N ASN A 355 -24.13 -19.14 -12.44
CA ASN A 355 -24.36 -20.58 -12.29
C ASN A 355 -23.31 -21.43 -13.05
N SER A 356 -22.30 -20.83 -13.69
CA SER A 356 -21.27 -21.56 -14.44
C SER A 356 -20.11 -22.03 -13.57
N ARG A 357 -20.02 -21.54 -12.32
CA ARG A 357 -18.95 -21.89 -11.37
C ARG A 357 -19.33 -23.10 -10.54
N ASP A 358 -18.40 -24.05 -10.46
CA ASP A 358 -18.53 -25.23 -9.62
C ASP A 358 -17.71 -25.04 -8.33
N GLY A 359 -18.40 -24.74 -7.23
CA GLY A 359 -17.77 -24.52 -5.93
C GLY A 359 -17.03 -25.75 -5.39
N VAL A 360 -17.43 -26.97 -5.77
CA VAL A 360 -16.75 -28.21 -5.37
C VAL A 360 -15.43 -28.33 -6.10
N VAL A 361 -15.40 -28.05 -7.41
CA VAL A 361 -14.16 -28.02 -8.18
C VAL A 361 -13.20 -26.97 -7.62
N GLU A 362 -13.69 -25.78 -7.32
CA GLU A 362 -12.87 -24.71 -6.74
C GLU A 362 -12.30 -25.09 -5.37
N GLU A 363 -13.05 -25.79 -4.52
CA GLU A 363 -12.56 -26.35 -3.25
C GLU A 363 -11.35 -27.24 -3.45
N HIS A 364 -11.44 -28.18 -4.40
CA HIS A 364 -10.33 -29.09 -4.70
C HIS A 364 -9.14 -28.35 -5.32
N VAL A 365 -9.38 -27.36 -6.18
CA VAL A 365 -8.31 -26.53 -6.76
C VAL A 365 -7.56 -25.78 -5.66
N LEU A 366 -8.27 -25.14 -4.73
CA LEU A 366 -7.67 -24.38 -3.64
C LEU A 366 -6.92 -25.28 -2.64
N GLU A 367 -7.43 -26.49 -2.37
CA GLU A 367 -6.72 -27.52 -1.58
C GLU A 367 -5.39 -27.92 -2.23
N ILE A 368 -5.37 -28.11 -3.55
CA ILE A 368 -4.18 -28.52 -4.30
C ILE A 368 -3.14 -27.40 -4.43
N LEU A 369 -3.56 -26.13 -4.55
CA LEU A 369 -2.68 -24.97 -4.73
C LEU A 369 -1.97 -24.52 -3.43
N GLN A 370 -1.66 -25.47 -2.55
CA GLN A 370 -0.93 -25.22 -1.31
C GLN A 370 0.45 -24.58 -1.60
N PRO A 371 0.76 -23.41 -1.02
CA PRO A 371 2.06 -22.78 -1.17
C PRO A 371 3.14 -23.46 -0.35
N HIS A 372 4.39 -23.15 -0.66
CA HIS A 372 5.52 -23.54 0.19
C HIS A 372 5.42 -22.87 1.59
N LYS A 373 5.86 -23.59 2.64
CA LYS A 373 5.77 -23.15 4.05
C LYS A 373 6.54 -21.85 4.37
N CYS A 374 7.41 -21.40 3.47
CA CYS A 374 8.13 -20.13 3.62
C CYS A 374 7.31 -18.88 3.28
N ILE A 375 6.08 -19.04 2.77
CA ILE A 375 5.23 -17.93 2.35
C ILE A 375 4.98 -16.95 3.52
N LYS A 376 5.06 -15.65 3.22
CA LYS A 376 4.82 -14.57 4.20
C LYS A 376 3.45 -13.93 4.03
N LYS A 377 2.91 -13.92 2.81
CA LYS A 377 1.62 -13.30 2.49
C LYS A 377 0.78 -14.23 1.62
N VAL A 378 -0.45 -14.47 2.03
CA VAL A 378 -1.47 -15.17 1.24
C VAL A 378 -2.68 -14.27 1.08
N ALA A 379 -3.19 -14.17 -0.15
CA ALA A 379 -4.46 -13.51 -0.44
C ALA A 379 -5.32 -14.44 -1.30
N ILE A 380 -6.58 -14.64 -0.91
CA ILE A 380 -7.58 -15.41 -1.65
C ILE A 380 -8.73 -14.48 -1.97
N ARG A 381 -9.10 -14.41 -3.25
CA ARG A 381 -10.10 -13.47 -3.75
C ARG A 381 -11.18 -14.15 -4.57
N ASN A 382 -12.42 -13.70 -4.37
CA ASN A 382 -13.61 -14.11 -5.15
C ASN A 382 -13.85 -15.62 -5.21
N TYR A 383 -13.31 -16.37 -4.24
CA TYR A 383 -13.40 -17.82 -4.18
C TYR A 383 -14.86 -18.28 -3.96
N GLY A 384 -15.29 -19.27 -4.73
CA GLY A 384 -16.67 -19.74 -4.85
C GLY A 384 -17.00 -20.98 -4.04
N GLY A 385 -16.01 -21.65 -3.45
CA GLY A 385 -16.20 -22.78 -2.56
C GLY A 385 -16.85 -22.41 -1.23
N ALA A 386 -17.48 -23.39 -0.58
CA ALA A 386 -18.10 -23.23 0.73
C ALA A 386 -17.07 -23.34 1.88
N ARG A 387 -15.98 -24.10 1.67
CA ARG A 387 -14.96 -24.35 2.69
C ARG A 387 -13.57 -23.92 2.23
N PHE A 388 -12.76 -23.46 3.18
CA PHE A 388 -11.34 -23.23 2.98
C PHE A 388 -10.55 -24.52 3.30
N PRO A 389 -9.43 -24.78 2.59
CA PRO A 389 -8.56 -25.92 2.89
C PRO A 389 -7.87 -25.77 4.26
N HIS A 390 -7.52 -26.92 4.85
CA HIS A 390 -6.91 -26.98 6.19
C HIS A 390 -5.56 -26.26 6.24
N TRP A 391 -4.80 -26.27 5.15
CA TRP A 391 -3.46 -25.68 5.09
C TRP A 391 -3.45 -24.16 5.39
N ILE A 392 -4.56 -23.44 5.17
CA ILE A 392 -4.64 -21.99 5.44
C ILE A 392 -4.49 -21.70 6.94
N GLY A 393 -5.00 -22.58 7.80
CA GLY A 393 -4.86 -22.48 9.27
C GLY A 393 -3.75 -23.37 9.85
N ASP A 394 -2.97 -24.04 9.00
CA ASP A 394 -1.99 -25.03 9.47
C ASP A 394 -0.79 -24.33 10.16
N PRO A 395 -0.46 -24.70 11.41
CA PRO A 395 0.63 -24.08 12.18
C PRO A 395 2.02 -24.18 11.52
N SER A 396 2.20 -25.11 10.56
CA SER A 396 3.44 -25.24 9.79
C SER A 396 3.73 -24.04 8.89
N PHE A 397 2.74 -23.18 8.63
CA PHE A 397 2.93 -21.88 7.99
C PHE A 397 3.41 -20.79 8.97
N SER A 398 4.42 -21.13 9.77
CA SER A 398 4.95 -20.28 10.85
C SER A 398 5.59 -18.97 10.37
N LYS A 399 5.81 -18.77 9.06
CA LYS A 399 6.32 -17.52 8.49
C LYS A 399 5.23 -16.60 7.95
N MET A 400 3.97 -17.03 7.93
CA MET A 400 2.86 -16.26 7.39
C MET A 400 2.59 -15.05 8.29
N LYS A 401 2.74 -13.85 7.73
CA LYS A 401 2.51 -12.56 8.40
C LYS A 401 1.22 -11.89 7.95
N VAL A 402 0.78 -12.14 6.73
CA VAL A 402 -0.40 -11.50 6.12
C VAL A 402 -1.32 -12.56 5.53
N LEU A 403 -2.58 -12.59 5.96
CA LEU A 403 -3.63 -13.38 5.35
C LEU A 403 -4.80 -12.47 4.96
N LYS A 404 -5.24 -12.55 3.70
CA LYS A 404 -6.39 -11.80 3.18
C LYS A 404 -7.40 -12.75 2.52
N LEU A 405 -8.64 -12.71 2.96
CA LEU A 405 -9.76 -13.45 2.40
C LEU A 405 -10.80 -12.42 1.94
N GLU A 406 -10.94 -12.20 0.63
CA GLU A 406 -11.71 -11.09 0.06
C GLU A 406 -12.78 -11.60 -0.92
N ASN A 407 -14.03 -11.18 -0.74
CA ASN A 407 -15.19 -11.48 -1.59
C ASN A 407 -15.47 -12.98 -1.77
N CYS A 408 -15.12 -13.83 -0.81
CA CYS A 408 -15.43 -15.25 -0.83
C CYS A 408 -16.89 -15.48 -0.40
N HIS A 409 -17.84 -15.07 -1.24
CA HIS A 409 -19.26 -14.92 -0.89
C HIS A 409 -19.92 -16.21 -0.37
N ASN A 410 -19.49 -17.36 -0.88
CA ASN A 410 -20.09 -18.65 -0.59
C ASN A 410 -19.55 -19.33 0.66
N CYS A 411 -18.42 -18.88 1.19
CA CYS A 411 -17.78 -19.53 2.34
C CYS A 411 -18.67 -19.47 3.58
N VAL A 412 -18.80 -20.59 4.28
CA VAL A 412 -19.68 -20.73 5.46
C VAL A 412 -18.92 -20.74 6.78
N SER A 413 -17.63 -21.10 6.77
CA SER A 413 -16.74 -21.16 7.93
C SER A 413 -15.30 -20.75 7.58
N LEU A 414 -14.51 -20.43 8.61
CA LEU A 414 -13.07 -20.16 8.52
C LEU A 414 -12.28 -21.34 9.12
N PRO A 415 -11.06 -21.64 8.63
CA PRO A 415 -10.20 -22.65 9.25
C PRO A 415 -9.56 -22.11 10.56
N SER A 416 -8.79 -22.94 11.26
CA SER A 416 -8.11 -22.58 12.52
C SER A 416 -6.97 -21.58 12.31
N LEU A 417 -7.31 -20.29 12.16
CA LEU A 417 -6.34 -19.22 11.92
C LEU A 417 -5.55 -18.81 13.18
N GLY A 418 -6.10 -19.04 14.38
CA GLY A 418 -5.52 -18.62 15.65
C GLY A 418 -4.18 -19.29 15.99
N LEU A 419 -3.89 -20.42 15.36
CA LEU A 419 -2.65 -21.17 15.55
C LEU A 419 -1.46 -20.60 14.75
N LEU A 420 -1.69 -19.60 13.88
CA LEU A 420 -0.65 -18.98 13.07
C LEU A 420 0.17 -17.98 13.89
N SER A 421 1.27 -18.44 14.48
CA SER A 421 2.06 -17.69 15.46
C SER A 421 2.68 -16.38 14.95
N SER A 422 2.99 -16.28 13.65
CA SER A 422 3.58 -15.08 13.04
C SER A 422 2.57 -14.15 12.36
N LEU A 423 1.28 -14.47 12.39
CA LEU A 423 0.27 -13.71 11.67
C LEU A 423 0.10 -12.32 12.31
N LYS A 424 0.48 -11.28 11.57
CA LYS A 424 0.41 -9.88 11.99
C LYS A 424 -0.80 -9.15 11.43
N HIS A 425 -1.20 -9.51 10.20
CA HIS A 425 -2.25 -8.86 9.46
C HIS A 425 -3.27 -9.87 8.96
N LEU A 426 -4.51 -9.77 9.45
CA LEU A 426 -5.63 -10.59 8.99
C LEU A 426 -6.72 -9.67 8.42
N ALA A 427 -7.15 -9.94 7.19
CA ALA A 427 -8.27 -9.23 6.56
C ALA A 427 -9.31 -10.24 6.06
N VAL A 428 -10.54 -10.13 6.56
CA VAL A 428 -11.68 -10.93 6.12
C VAL A 428 -12.76 -9.97 5.61
N LYS A 429 -13.00 -9.98 4.30
CA LYS A 429 -13.91 -9.05 3.64
C LYS A 429 -14.86 -9.77 2.69
N GLY A 430 -16.14 -9.42 2.70
CA GLY A 430 -17.12 -9.88 1.73
C GLY A 430 -17.54 -11.34 1.89
N LEU A 431 -17.37 -11.97 3.06
CA LEU A 431 -17.82 -13.36 3.27
C LEU A 431 -19.32 -13.40 3.61
N LYS A 432 -20.18 -13.33 2.58
CA LYS A 432 -21.64 -13.12 2.75
C LYS A 432 -22.39 -14.27 3.43
N LYS A 433 -21.94 -15.52 3.24
CA LYS A 433 -22.56 -16.72 3.85
C LYS A 433 -21.92 -17.15 5.16
N LEU A 434 -20.82 -16.53 5.59
CA LEU A 434 -20.14 -16.86 6.83
C LEU A 434 -21.10 -16.62 8.00
N LYS A 435 -21.41 -17.69 8.73
CA LYS A 435 -22.44 -17.68 9.78
C LYS A 435 -21.86 -17.37 11.15
N SER A 436 -20.71 -17.96 11.48
CA SER A 436 -20.12 -17.85 12.80
C SER A 436 -18.59 -17.85 12.76
N ILE A 437 -17.96 -17.11 13.69
CA ILE A 437 -16.56 -17.34 14.11
C ILE A 437 -16.64 -18.09 15.44
N GLU A 438 -16.37 -19.38 15.40
CA GLU A 438 -16.44 -20.28 16.55
C GLU A 438 -15.04 -20.57 17.10
N SER A 439 -14.97 -21.28 18.23
CA SER A 439 -13.70 -21.67 18.88
C SER A 439 -12.73 -22.40 17.95
N GLU A 440 -13.25 -23.10 16.94
CA GLU A 440 -12.45 -23.78 15.91
C GLU A 440 -11.49 -22.83 15.17
N VAL A 441 -11.87 -21.56 14.98
CA VAL A 441 -11.03 -20.55 14.30
C VAL A 441 -9.82 -20.17 15.17
N TYR A 442 -9.95 -20.29 16.49
CA TYR A 442 -8.86 -20.00 17.45
C TYR A 442 -7.91 -21.17 17.65
N GLY A 443 -8.36 -22.39 17.31
CA GLY A 443 -7.67 -23.64 17.56
C GLY A 443 -8.02 -24.19 18.95
N GLU A 444 -8.44 -25.46 19.00
CA GLU A 444 -8.79 -26.13 20.26
C GLU A 444 -7.56 -26.26 21.18
N GLY A 445 -7.71 -25.92 22.46
CA GLY A 445 -6.70 -26.16 23.49
C GLY A 445 -5.58 -25.12 23.62
N PHE A 446 -5.60 -24.01 22.86
CA PHE A 446 -4.65 -22.90 23.05
C PHE A 446 -5.21 -21.81 23.96
N SER A 447 -4.46 -21.45 25.01
CA SER A 447 -4.84 -20.37 25.93
C SER A 447 -4.66 -18.96 25.34
N MET A 448 -3.93 -18.82 24.22
CA MET A 448 -3.58 -17.53 23.59
C MET A 448 -3.57 -17.63 22.06
N PRO A 449 -4.74 -17.58 21.38
CA PRO A 449 -4.78 -17.53 19.92
C PRO A 449 -4.21 -16.19 19.39
N PHE A 450 -3.64 -16.21 18.19
CA PHE A 450 -3.12 -15.02 17.49
C PHE A 450 -2.05 -14.21 18.28
N PRO A 451 -0.91 -14.82 18.67
CA PRO A 451 0.05 -14.18 19.56
C PRO A 451 0.70 -12.91 18.97
N SER A 452 0.86 -12.83 17.65
CA SER A 452 1.54 -11.71 16.96
C SER A 452 0.60 -10.79 16.17
N LEU A 453 -0.71 -10.92 16.33
CA LEU A 453 -1.68 -10.20 15.50
C LEU A 453 -1.74 -8.73 15.89
N GLU A 454 -1.13 -7.87 15.08
CA GLU A 454 -1.01 -6.42 15.30
C GLU A 454 -2.20 -5.67 14.68
N ILE A 455 -2.57 -6.01 13.45
CA ILE A 455 -3.58 -5.28 12.68
C ILE A 455 -4.65 -6.22 12.16
N LEU A 456 -5.85 -5.99 12.65
CA LEU A 456 -7.08 -6.50 12.08
C LEU A 456 -7.66 -5.30 11.27
N LYS A 457 -7.23 -5.14 9.99
CA LYS A 457 -7.75 -4.13 9.05
C LYS A 457 -7.72 -4.60 7.59
N PRO A 458 -8.78 -4.40 6.76
CA PRO A 458 -10.16 -3.99 7.09
C PRO A 458 -10.96 -5.23 7.48
N SER A 459 -11.28 -5.38 8.76
CA SER A 459 -11.01 -6.70 9.32
C SER A 459 -12.10 -7.71 9.30
N ILE A 460 -13.32 -7.24 9.41
CA ILE A 460 -14.49 -8.02 9.13
C ILE A 460 -15.42 -7.01 8.48
N ALA A 461 -15.43 -7.03 7.16
CA ALA A 461 -16.18 -6.08 6.35
C ALA A 461 -17.16 -6.84 5.46
N GLU A 462 -18.39 -6.35 5.32
CA GLU A 462 -19.37 -6.93 4.38
C GLU A 462 -19.71 -8.42 4.65
N CYS A 463 -19.74 -8.81 5.93
CA CYS A 463 -20.13 -10.15 6.39
C CYS A 463 -21.51 -10.11 7.10
N PRO A 464 -22.64 -9.98 6.38
CA PRO A 464 -23.95 -9.71 6.96
C PRO A 464 -24.52 -10.84 7.84
N LYS A 465 -24.11 -12.09 7.62
CA LYS A 465 -24.61 -13.25 8.38
C LYS A 465 -23.73 -13.64 9.56
N LEU A 466 -22.59 -12.96 9.70
CA LEU A 466 -21.58 -13.36 10.68
C LEU A 466 -22.06 -13.10 12.09
N SER A 467 -21.96 -14.12 12.94
CA SER A 467 -22.18 -14.13 14.39
C SER A 467 -20.95 -14.76 15.06
N GLY A 468 -20.88 -14.88 16.38
CA GLY A 468 -19.76 -15.56 17.06
C GLY A 468 -18.83 -14.62 17.83
N GLN A 469 -17.92 -15.23 18.59
CA GLN A 469 -17.15 -14.59 19.67
C GLN A 469 -15.77 -14.24 19.16
N LEU A 470 -15.26 -13.02 19.39
CA LEU A 470 -13.81 -12.75 19.31
C LEU A 470 -13.13 -13.36 20.55
N PRO A 471 -11.88 -13.84 20.46
CA PRO A 471 -11.23 -14.47 21.60
C PRO A 471 -10.91 -13.40 22.65
N GLU A 472 -11.05 -13.76 23.93
CA GLU A 472 -10.90 -12.84 25.07
C GLU A 472 -9.47 -12.27 25.20
N LEU A 473 -8.48 -12.96 24.62
CA LEU A 473 -7.06 -12.62 24.72
C LEU A 473 -6.44 -12.49 23.32
N LEU A 474 -6.36 -11.25 22.83
CA LEU A 474 -5.56 -10.86 21.65
C LEU A 474 -4.41 -9.97 22.12
N PRO A 475 -3.26 -10.55 22.53
CA PRO A 475 -2.24 -9.82 23.28
C PRO A 475 -1.62 -8.66 22.50
N SER A 476 -1.53 -8.77 21.18
CA SER A 476 -0.82 -7.82 20.31
C SER A 476 -1.73 -6.90 19.47
N LEU A 477 -3.07 -7.01 19.60
CA LEU A 477 -3.98 -6.32 18.69
C LEU A 477 -4.00 -4.81 18.94
N GLU A 478 -3.50 -4.03 17.97
CA GLU A 478 -3.46 -2.57 18.06
C GLU A 478 -4.63 -1.88 17.36
N THR A 479 -5.14 -2.47 16.26
CA THR A 479 -6.20 -1.85 15.42
C THR A 479 -7.31 -2.86 15.09
N LEU A 480 -8.56 -2.46 15.34
CA LEU A 480 -9.77 -3.19 14.98
C LEU A 480 -10.71 -2.32 14.13
N VAL A 481 -11.07 -2.81 12.95
CA VAL A 481 -12.06 -2.17 12.05
C VAL A 481 -13.23 -3.12 11.78
N VAL A 482 -14.44 -2.71 12.14
CA VAL A 482 -15.69 -3.45 11.89
C VAL A 482 -16.61 -2.63 10.99
N SER A 483 -17.02 -3.20 9.85
CA SER A 483 -17.94 -2.50 8.94
C SER A 483 -18.99 -3.40 8.28
N LYS A 484 -20.23 -2.90 8.14
CA LYS A 484 -21.32 -3.58 7.39
C LYS A 484 -21.60 -5.03 7.83
N CYS A 485 -21.51 -5.32 9.13
CA CYS A 485 -21.77 -6.65 9.71
C CYS A 485 -23.11 -6.64 10.46
N LYS A 486 -24.17 -7.20 9.85
CA LYS A 486 -25.56 -7.04 10.34
C LYS A 486 -25.92 -7.93 11.55
N LYS A 487 -25.19 -9.03 11.79
CA LYS A 487 -25.50 -10.04 12.83
C LYS A 487 -24.35 -10.30 13.81
N LEU A 488 -23.28 -9.49 13.76
CA LEU A 488 -22.11 -9.74 14.59
C LEU A 488 -22.50 -9.50 16.05
N PHE A 489 -22.33 -10.53 16.87
CA PHE A 489 -22.78 -10.53 18.25
C PHE A 489 -21.66 -11.03 19.14
N ILE A 490 -21.08 -10.12 19.93
CA ILE A 490 -20.00 -10.44 20.87
C ILE A 490 -20.64 -10.97 22.16
N ARG A 491 -21.14 -12.23 22.15
CA ARG A 491 -21.67 -12.90 23.35
C ARG A 491 -20.53 -13.56 24.11
N ALA A 492 -20.35 -13.27 25.39
CA ALA A 492 -19.62 -14.14 26.32
C ALA A 492 -20.58 -14.44 27.49
N GLU A 493 -20.81 -15.71 27.79
CA GLU A 493 -21.81 -16.19 28.77
C GLU A 493 -21.33 -15.97 30.22
N TRP A 494 -22.19 -15.68 31.21
CA TRP A 494 -23.27 -16.52 31.73
C TRP A 494 -24.72 -15.93 31.72
N MET A 495 -25.63 -16.76 31.16
CA MET A 495 -27.05 -17.08 31.42
C MET A 495 -28.27 -16.11 31.30
N LEU A 496 -29.25 -16.65 30.54
CA LEU A 496 -30.74 -16.61 30.65
C LEU A 496 -31.53 -15.35 30.23
N TYR A 497 -31.81 -15.22 28.93
CA TYR A 497 -33.15 -15.43 28.33
C TYR A 497 -33.07 -15.18 26.81
N ILE A 498 -33.59 -16.13 26.03
CA ILE A 498 -33.71 -16.03 24.57
C ILE A 498 -35.17 -15.70 24.24
N ARG A 499 -35.39 -14.61 23.50
CA ARG A 499 -36.44 -14.60 22.46
C ARG A 499 -36.16 -13.54 21.38
N ASP A 500 -35.61 -14.05 20.29
CA ASP A 500 -35.72 -13.62 18.89
C ASP A 500 -35.34 -12.17 18.43
N ARG A 501 -34.53 -12.18 17.36
CA ARG A 501 -34.21 -11.20 16.29
C ARG A 501 -33.51 -9.86 16.57
N ASP A 502 -32.25 -9.86 16.09
CA ASP A 502 -31.57 -8.80 15.33
C ASP A 502 -30.81 -7.70 16.10
N CYS A 503 -29.47 -7.89 16.17
CA CYS A 503 -28.37 -6.91 16.04
C CYS A 503 -27.51 -6.53 17.28
N LEU A 504 -26.36 -5.91 16.99
CA LEU A 504 -25.37 -5.37 17.93
C LEU A 504 -25.92 -4.06 18.53
N THR A 505 -26.47 -4.11 19.73
CA THR A 505 -27.01 -2.93 20.44
C THR A 505 -25.95 -2.20 21.27
N PHE A 506 -24.91 -2.90 21.75
CA PHE A 506 -23.77 -2.34 22.50
C PHE A 506 -22.51 -3.24 22.53
N ILE A 507 -21.36 -2.68 22.98
CA ILE A 507 -20.10 -3.41 23.25
C ILE A 507 -19.87 -3.49 24.77
N ALA A 508 -19.76 -4.69 25.34
CA ALA A 508 -19.62 -4.86 26.79
C ALA A 508 -18.23 -4.47 27.34
N ARG A 509 -18.24 -3.74 28.47
CA ARG A 509 -17.14 -3.08 29.21
C ARG A 509 -15.86 -3.87 29.46
N ARG A 510 -15.92 -5.18 29.76
CA ARG A 510 -14.76 -5.99 30.21
C ARG A 510 -14.04 -6.79 29.09
N ARG A 511 -14.34 -6.52 27.82
CA ARG A 511 -14.12 -7.52 26.74
C ARG A 511 -13.35 -7.01 25.51
N LEU A 512 -12.76 -5.81 25.57
CA LEU A 512 -11.82 -5.35 24.54
C LEU A 512 -10.38 -5.72 24.93
N PRO A 513 -9.50 -6.08 23.98
CA PRO A 513 -8.10 -6.38 24.27
C PRO A 513 -7.40 -5.18 24.89
N ALA A 514 -6.65 -5.38 25.98
CA ALA A 514 -5.96 -4.30 26.69
C ALA A 514 -4.91 -3.55 25.82
N SER A 515 -4.41 -4.19 24.76
CA SER A 515 -3.47 -3.62 23.78
C SER A 515 -4.11 -2.76 22.69
N LEU A 516 -5.45 -2.69 22.62
CA LEU A 516 -6.17 -1.99 21.56
C LEU A 516 -5.95 -0.47 21.64
N LYS A 517 -5.33 0.10 20.59
CA LYS A 517 -5.06 1.53 20.46
C LYS A 517 -6.06 2.24 19.53
N ARG A 518 -6.65 1.53 18.56
CA ARG A 518 -7.55 2.11 17.55
C ARG A 518 -8.78 1.26 17.29
N LEU A 519 -9.96 1.87 17.38
CA LEU A 519 -11.26 1.27 17.09
C LEU A 519 -12.00 2.11 16.03
N GLU A 520 -12.39 1.48 14.93
CA GLU A 520 -13.17 2.09 13.84
C GLU A 520 -14.45 1.26 13.60
N ILE A 521 -15.63 1.88 13.73
CA ILE A 521 -16.95 1.26 13.56
C ILE A 521 -17.69 1.99 12.44
N GLU A 522 -18.10 1.28 11.39
CA GLU A 522 -18.75 1.90 10.24
C GLU A 522 -19.99 1.13 9.76
N ASN A 523 -21.09 1.82 9.44
CA ASN A 523 -22.30 1.22 8.84
C ASN A 523 -22.95 0.15 9.75
N CYS A 524 -23.07 0.42 11.05
CA CYS A 524 -23.72 -0.46 12.02
C CYS A 524 -25.16 0.02 12.30
N GLU A 525 -26.14 -0.57 11.61
CA GLU A 525 -27.53 -0.08 11.55
C GLU A 525 -28.27 -0.06 12.90
N LYS A 526 -27.96 -0.97 13.85
CA LYS A 526 -28.69 -1.07 15.14
C LYS A 526 -27.86 -0.84 16.40
N LEU A 527 -26.67 -0.25 16.26
CA LEU A 527 -25.85 0.12 17.41
C LEU A 527 -26.53 1.26 18.15
N GLN A 528 -26.98 1.04 19.39
CA GLN A 528 -27.70 2.05 20.19
C GLN A 528 -26.79 2.73 21.21
N ARG A 529 -25.91 1.96 21.86
CA ARG A 529 -24.92 2.47 22.82
C ARG A 529 -23.55 1.87 22.53
N LEU A 530 -22.46 2.58 22.77
CA LEU A 530 -21.14 1.99 22.57
C LEU A 530 -20.72 1.09 23.74
N PHE A 531 -20.84 1.56 24.99
CA PHE A 531 -20.58 0.77 26.21
C PHE A 531 -21.79 0.73 27.13
N ASP A 532 -21.96 -0.37 27.87
CA ASP A 532 -23.04 -0.56 28.86
C ASP A 532 -22.51 -0.50 30.30
N ASP A 533 -23.36 -0.04 31.22
CA ASP A 533 -23.02 0.38 32.59
C ASP A 533 -23.32 -0.67 33.66
N GLU A 534 -23.76 -1.89 33.33
CA GLU A 534 -24.10 -2.88 34.35
C GLU A 534 -22.90 -3.17 35.29
N GLU A 535 -22.93 -2.55 36.47
CA GLU A 535 -22.34 -3.06 37.68
C GLU A 535 -23.14 -4.29 38.09
N ASP A 536 -22.49 -5.45 38.12
CA ASP A 536 -23.04 -6.66 38.73
C ASP A 536 -23.38 -6.39 40.21
N ALA A 537 -24.57 -5.86 40.50
CA ALA A 537 -25.09 -5.68 41.85
C ALA A 537 -25.53 -7.01 42.51
N SER A 538 -25.21 -8.16 41.90
CA SER A 538 -25.61 -9.48 42.40
C SER A 538 -24.49 -10.53 42.38
N SER A 539 -23.27 -10.16 42.78
CA SER A 539 -22.35 -11.11 43.38
C SER A 539 -21.87 -10.59 44.73
N SER A 540 -22.51 -11.03 45.80
CA SER A 540 -22.05 -10.89 47.17
C SER A 540 -20.75 -11.68 47.36
N SER A 541 -19.60 -11.05 47.08
CA SER A 541 -18.33 -11.18 47.80
C SER A 541 -17.20 -10.52 46.98
N PRO A 542 -16.37 -9.65 47.58
CA PRO A 542 -15.22 -9.10 46.88
C PRO A 542 -14.09 -10.14 46.87
N SER A 543 -13.93 -10.86 45.77
CA SER A 543 -12.68 -11.59 45.48
C SER A 543 -11.67 -10.63 44.83
N PRO A 544 -10.51 -10.37 45.45
CA PRO A 544 -9.51 -9.45 44.91
C PRO A 544 -8.64 -10.18 43.87
N ALA A 545 -9.19 -10.48 42.70
CA ALA A 545 -8.43 -11.04 41.59
C ALA A 545 -9.14 -10.86 40.24
N SER A 546 -9.28 -9.61 39.79
CA SER A 546 -9.31 -9.26 38.36
C SER A 546 -9.19 -7.74 38.22
N SER A 547 -8.00 -7.21 38.49
CA SER A 547 -7.64 -5.88 38.02
C SER A 547 -7.60 -5.92 36.49
N SER A 548 -8.73 -5.67 35.83
CA SER A 548 -8.76 -5.47 34.39
C SER A 548 -7.88 -4.26 34.08
N SER A 549 -6.73 -4.47 33.44
CA SER A 549 -5.91 -3.38 32.92
C SER A 549 -6.80 -2.48 32.04
N PRO A 550 -6.81 -1.15 32.25
CA PRO A 550 -7.63 -0.26 31.45
C PRO A 550 -7.22 -0.35 29.98
N VAL A 551 -8.21 -0.38 29.08
CA VAL A 551 -7.98 -0.36 27.63
C VAL A 551 -7.28 0.96 27.27
N MET A 552 -6.13 0.88 26.60
CA MET A 552 -5.34 2.06 26.21
C MET A 552 -5.78 2.61 24.84
N LEU A 553 -7.08 2.82 24.65
CA LEU A 553 -7.63 3.26 23.37
C LEU A 553 -7.23 4.71 23.11
N GLN A 554 -6.48 4.96 22.04
CA GLN A 554 -6.01 6.29 21.61
C GLN A 554 -6.90 6.91 20.52
N HIS A 555 -7.55 6.08 19.70
CA HIS A 555 -8.34 6.54 18.56
C HIS A 555 -9.68 5.80 18.46
N LEU A 556 -10.78 6.55 18.44
CA LEU A 556 -12.14 6.04 18.24
C LEU A 556 -12.80 6.76 17.06
N SER A 557 -13.28 6.01 16.07
CA SER A 557 -14.08 6.55 14.97
C SER A 557 -15.37 5.74 14.79
N ILE A 558 -16.50 6.43 14.65
CA ILE A 558 -17.83 5.87 14.44
C ILE A 558 -18.47 6.58 13.25
N GLU A 559 -18.86 5.85 12.20
CA GLU A 559 -19.44 6.42 10.98
C GLU A 559 -20.70 5.66 10.56
N ASN A 560 -21.75 6.37 10.14
CA ASN A 560 -22.98 5.80 9.58
C ASN A 560 -23.66 4.76 10.52
N CYS A 561 -23.94 5.16 11.77
CA CYS A 561 -24.61 4.32 12.77
C CYS A 561 -25.96 4.97 13.14
N PRO A 562 -27.07 4.64 12.44
CA PRO A 562 -28.32 5.38 12.53
C PRO A 562 -29.06 5.27 13.85
N GLU A 563 -29.03 4.14 14.54
CA GLU A 563 -29.71 3.96 15.83
C GLU A 563 -28.89 4.41 17.06
N LEU A 564 -27.68 4.96 16.87
CA LEU A 564 -26.76 5.28 17.97
C LEU A 564 -27.26 6.50 18.74
N THR A 565 -27.67 6.32 20.00
CA THR A 565 -28.18 7.39 20.87
C THR A 565 -27.10 8.02 21.74
N SER A 566 -26.11 7.24 22.21
CA SER A 566 -25.02 7.71 23.08
C SER A 566 -23.79 6.79 23.10
N LEU A 567 -22.62 7.26 23.56
CA LEU A 567 -21.42 6.41 23.67
C LEU A 567 -21.33 5.65 25.01
N SER A 568 -21.54 6.30 26.17
CA SER A 568 -21.65 5.65 27.51
C SER A 568 -21.84 6.69 28.65
N SER A 569 -22.02 6.23 29.90
CA SER A 569 -21.84 7.06 31.11
C SER A 569 -20.50 6.83 31.85
N GLY A 570 -19.81 5.70 31.60
CA GLY A 570 -18.51 5.37 32.21
C GLY A 570 -17.25 5.88 31.45
N VAL A 571 -16.53 6.83 32.04
CA VAL A 571 -15.36 7.52 31.44
C VAL A 571 -13.99 6.84 31.64
N GLN A 572 -13.90 5.90 32.58
CA GLN A 572 -12.64 5.37 33.11
C GLN A 572 -11.81 4.57 32.08
N PHE A 573 -12.37 4.27 30.90
CA PHE A 573 -11.77 3.41 29.87
C PHE A 573 -11.23 4.17 28.67
N LEU A 574 -11.47 5.47 28.60
CA LEU A 574 -11.02 6.34 27.51
C LEU A 574 -9.95 7.33 27.98
N GLU A 575 -9.37 7.13 29.18
CA GLU A 575 -8.38 8.05 29.75
C GLU A 575 -7.18 8.33 28.82
N ALA A 576 -6.82 7.35 27.97
CA ALA A 576 -5.76 7.45 26.97
C ALA A 576 -6.24 7.94 25.59
N LEU A 577 -7.52 8.26 25.40
CA LEU A 577 -8.09 8.64 24.11
C LEU A 577 -7.54 10.00 23.66
N GLU A 578 -6.94 10.04 22.48
CA GLU A 578 -6.36 11.24 21.86
C GLU A 578 -7.25 11.79 20.73
N PHE A 579 -8.00 10.91 20.06
CA PHE A 579 -8.82 11.25 18.90
C PHE A 579 -10.20 10.58 18.97
N LEU A 580 -11.25 11.40 18.83
CA LEU A 580 -12.64 10.96 18.72
C LEU A 580 -13.28 11.50 17.44
N GLU A 581 -13.89 10.63 16.64
CA GLU A 581 -14.65 11.00 15.47
C GLU A 581 -16.00 10.29 15.43
N ILE A 582 -17.06 11.06 15.17
CA ILE A 582 -18.42 10.56 14.98
C ILE A 582 -19.00 11.21 13.73
N ARG A 583 -19.46 10.43 12.76
CA ARG A 583 -20.05 10.93 11.53
C ARG A 583 -21.34 10.21 11.17
N ASP A 584 -22.32 10.93 10.64
CA ASP A 584 -23.53 10.35 10.05
C ASP A 584 -24.29 9.45 11.05
N CYS A 585 -24.51 9.95 12.27
CA CYS A 585 -25.21 9.26 13.36
C CYS A 585 -26.47 10.08 13.74
N PRO A 586 -27.59 9.92 13.01
CA PRO A 586 -28.77 10.77 13.12
C PRO A 586 -29.49 10.78 14.48
N GLU A 587 -29.49 9.67 15.22
CA GLU A 587 -30.18 9.56 16.52
C GLU A 587 -29.28 9.90 17.72
N LEU A 588 -28.03 10.36 17.49
CA LEU A 588 -27.09 10.65 18.57
C LEU A 588 -27.56 11.87 19.37
N GLU A 589 -28.01 11.66 20.61
CA GLU A 589 -28.50 12.71 21.50
C GLU A 589 -27.38 13.29 22.38
N SER A 590 -26.45 12.44 22.82
CA SER A 590 -25.33 12.81 23.69
C SER A 590 -24.04 12.06 23.35
N ILE A 591 -22.88 12.68 23.61
CA ILE A 591 -21.58 12.10 23.30
C ILE A 591 -21.10 11.21 24.45
N LEU A 592 -20.77 11.80 25.61
CA LEU A 592 -20.23 11.12 26.78
C LEU A 592 -20.32 12.06 28.00
N ASP A 593 -21.01 11.68 29.08
CA ASP A 593 -21.17 12.55 30.27
C ASP A 593 -19.83 12.90 30.93
N GLY A 594 -18.85 12.03 30.79
CA GLY A 594 -17.50 12.19 31.33
C GLY A 594 -16.47 12.82 30.40
N LEU A 595 -16.84 13.33 29.22
CA LEU A 595 -15.90 13.93 28.25
C LEU A 595 -14.83 14.86 28.86
N PRO A 596 -15.11 15.71 29.88
CA PRO A 596 -14.09 16.55 30.52
C PRO A 596 -12.97 15.78 31.23
N ASN A 597 -13.20 14.54 31.65
CA ASN A 597 -12.23 13.73 32.39
C ASN A 597 -11.18 13.06 31.47
N LEU A 598 -11.31 13.20 30.15
CA LEU A 598 -10.39 12.63 29.15
C LEU A 598 -9.13 13.49 29.01
N LYS A 599 -8.17 13.26 29.91
CA LYS A 599 -6.93 14.07 30.03
C LYS A 599 -6.00 13.99 28.83
N CYS A 600 -6.17 13.01 27.95
CA CYS A 600 -5.32 12.84 26.76
C CYS A 600 -5.98 13.33 25.46
N LEU A 601 -7.26 13.74 25.48
CA LEU A 601 -8.02 14.01 24.27
C LEU A 601 -7.54 15.28 23.59
N GLN A 602 -7.10 15.16 22.34
CA GLN A 602 -6.52 16.24 21.54
C GLN A 602 -7.43 16.69 20.40
N SER A 603 -8.24 15.79 19.84
CA SER A 603 -9.08 16.06 18.67
C SER A 603 -10.47 15.45 18.79
N ILE A 604 -11.50 16.24 18.51
CA ILE A 604 -12.90 15.78 18.39
C ILE A 604 -13.47 16.26 17.06
N TYR A 605 -14.05 15.34 16.29
CA TYR A 605 -14.80 15.64 15.07
C TYR A 605 -16.20 15.01 15.12
N ILE A 606 -17.24 15.82 14.94
CA ILE A 606 -18.65 15.38 14.94
C ILE A 606 -19.33 15.96 13.72
N TRP A 607 -19.82 15.13 12.82
CA TRP A 607 -20.41 15.58 11.56
C TRP A 607 -21.70 14.85 11.25
N LYS A 608 -22.72 15.55 10.77
CA LYS A 608 -24.00 14.93 10.35
C LYS A 608 -24.65 14.14 11.50
N CYS A 609 -24.71 14.74 12.68
CA CYS A 609 -25.40 14.20 13.85
C CYS A 609 -26.55 15.15 14.25
N PRO A 610 -27.64 15.20 13.48
CA PRO A 610 -28.71 16.18 13.64
C PRO A 610 -29.42 16.17 14.99
N SER A 611 -29.46 15.05 15.72
CA SER A 611 -30.14 14.95 17.02
C SER A 611 -29.32 15.40 18.23
N LEU A 612 -28.04 15.74 18.05
CA LEU A 612 -27.17 16.12 19.16
C LEU A 612 -27.64 17.43 19.79
N VAL A 613 -28.06 17.39 21.06
CA VAL A 613 -28.70 18.54 21.73
C VAL A 613 -27.67 19.45 22.39
N SER A 614 -26.72 18.87 23.13
CA SER A 614 -25.71 19.64 23.86
C SER A 614 -24.44 18.83 24.14
N PHE A 615 -23.37 19.54 24.50
CA PHE A 615 -22.19 18.95 25.14
C PHE A 615 -22.42 18.78 26.65
N PRO A 616 -21.61 17.97 27.36
CA PRO A 616 -21.74 17.78 28.80
C PRO A 616 -21.61 19.10 29.57
N GLU A 617 -22.36 19.25 30.68
CA GLU A 617 -22.42 20.50 31.48
C GLU A 617 -21.05 21.01 31.95
N ARG A 618 -20.11 20.09 32.17
CA ARG A 618 -18.73 20.38 32.60
C ARG A 618 -17.75 20.68 31.44
N GLY A 619 -18.25 20.77 30.22
CA GLY A 619 -17.53 21.26 29.04
C GLY A 619 -16.62 20.26 28.32
N LEU A 620 -15.57 20.78 27.67
CA LEU A 620 -14.55 20.00 26.93
C LEU A 620 -13.25 19.88 27.77
N PRO A 621 -12.46 18.81 27.57
CA PRO A 621 -11.20 18.65 28.30
C PRO A 621 -10.18 19.75 27.94
N ASN A 622 -9.42 20.23 28.92
CA ASN A 622 -8.45 21.32 28.76
C ASN A 622 -7.25 20.98 27.85
N THR A 623 -7.10 19.73 27.40
CA THR A 623 -6.04 19.29 26.48
C THR A 623 -6.42 19.37 25.01
N ILE A 624 -7.68 19.67 24.69
CA ILE A 624 -8.19 19.61 23.33
C ILE A 624 -7.59 20.70 22.43
N SER A 625 -7.01 20.28 21.31
CA SER A 625 -6.33 21.16 20.36
C SER A 625 -7.14 21.41 19.08
N ARG A 626 -8.02 20.48 18.70
CA ARG A 626 -8.83 20.56 17.48
C ARG A 626 -10.27 20.12 17.75
N VAL A 627 -11.22 20.96 17.38
CA VAL A 627 -12.66 20.67 17.42
C VAL A 627 -13.26 20.94 16.06
N GLY A 628 -13.98 19.98 15.51
CA GLY A 628 -14.76 20.16 14.28
C GLY A 628 -16.17 19.64 14.47
N ILE A 629 -17.16 20.51 14.34
CA ILE A 629 -18.58 20.16 14.43
C ILE A 629 -19.23 20.58 13.11
N GLY A 630 -20.09 19.75 12.54
CA GLY A 630 -20.92 20.21 11.45
C GLY A 630 -22.18 19.40 11.19
N GLU A 631 -23.17 20.03 10.56
CA GLU A 631 -24.47 19.40 10.24
C GLU A 631 -25.14 18.77 11.49
N CYS A 632 -25.09 19.47 12.63
CA CYS A 632 -25.70 19.09 13.91
C CYS A 632 -26.85 20.04 14.24
N ASP A 633 -28.06 19.75 13.75
CA ASP A 633 -29.16 20.71 13.71
C ASP A 633 -29.81 21.00 15.06
N LYS A 634 -29.91 20.05 16.00
CA LYS A 634 -30.48 20.29 17.35
C LYS A 634 -29.52 20.92 18.35
N LEU A 635 -28.26 21.17 17.98
CA LEU A 635 -27.26 21.71 18.89
C LEU A 635 -27.56 23.18 19.20
N GLU A 636 -28.02 23.47 20.42
CA GLU A 636 -28.49 24.82 20.79
C GLU A 636 -27.37 25.74 21.30
N ALA A 637 -26.37 25.17 21.98
CA ALA A 637 -25.27 25.90 22.59
C ALA A 637 -23.95 25.10 22.62
N LEU A 638 -22.83 25.81 22.61
CA LEU A 638 -21.50 25.25 22.90
C LEU A 638 -21.18 25.35 24.40
N PRO A 639 -20.17 24.61 24.90
CA PRO A 639 -19.69 24.75 26.28
C PRO A 639 -19.31 26.18 26.65
N ASN A 640 -19.83 26.67 27.80
CA ASN A 640 -19.54 28.02 28.30
C ASN A 640 -18.05 28.26 28.62
N ASP A 641 -17.34 27.20 29.01
CA ASP A 641 -15.93 27.23 29.40
C ASP A 641 -14.94 27.15 28.24
N LEU A 642 -15.38 27.30 26.98
CA LEU A 642 -14.50 27.18 25.80
C LEU A 642 -13.32 28.18 25.83
N HIS A 643 -13.53 29.37 26.40
CA HIS A 643 -12.50 30.40 26.60
C HIS A 643 -11.38 29.96 27.55
N LYS A 644 -11.62 29.00 28.46
CA LYS A 644 -10.63 28.46 29.42
C LYS A 644 -9.65 27.48 28.77
N ILE A 645 -9.95 27.03 27.54
CA ILE A 645 -9.20 25.99 26.83
C ILE A 645 -8.05 26.61 26.04
N ASN A 646 -6.96 26.94 26.72
CA ASN A 646 -5.75 27.53 26.13
C ASN A 646 -4.97 26.61 25.18
N SER A 647 -5.35 25.34 25.09
CA SER A 647 -4.76 24.36 24.17
C SER A 647 -5.41 24.38 22.78
N LEU A 648 -6.62 24.96 22.63
CA LEU A 648 -7.40 24.91 21.40
C LEU A 648 -6.73 25.74 20.30
N ARG A 649 -6.40 25.10 19.18
CA ARG A 649 -5.74 25.69 18.00
C ARG A 649 -6.67 25.77 16.79
N TYR A 650 -7.49 24.75 16.60
CA TYR A 650 -8.39 24.63 15.46
C TYR A 650 -9.84 24.47 15.94
N LEU A 651 -10.72 25.35 15.47
CA LEU A 651 -12.17 25.23 15.68
C LEU A 651 -12.88 25.34 14.34
N SER A 652 -13.73 24.38 14.03
CA SER A 652 -14.61 24.39 12.86
C SER A 652 -16.04 24.11 13.28
N ILE A 653 -16.98 24.98 12.89
CA ILE A 653 -18.42 24.81 13.10
C ILE A 653 -19.12 25.09 11.77
N GLN A 654 -19.80 24.11 11.19
CA GLN A 654 -20.40 24.25 9.86
C GLN A 654 -21.83 23.73 9.84
N LEU A 655 -22.77 24.44 9.22
CA LEU A 655 -24.13 24.00 8.94
C LEU A 655 -24.88 23.52 10.21
N CYS A 656 -24.73 24.21 11.35
CA CYS A 656 -25.45 23.91 12.61
C CYS A 656 -26.58 24.93 12.83
N ARG A 657 -27.80 24.62 12.39
CA ARG A 657 -28.83 25.64 12.11
C ARG A 657 -29.53 26.26 13.34
N ASN A 658 -29.58 25.56 14.46
CA ASN A 658 -30.22 26.02 15.71
C ASN A 658 -29.23 26.48 16.79
N LEU A 659 -27.95 26.66 16.44
CA LEU A 659 -26.95 27.16 17.39
C LEU A 659 -27.20 28.65 17.64
N VAL A 660 -27.86 28.99 18.75
CA VAL A 660 -28.34 30.36 19.05
C VAL A 660 -27.35 31.13 19.93
N SER A 661 -26.61 30.44 20.80
CA SER A 661 -25.70 31.06 21.78
C SER A 661 -24.27 30.51 21.73
N PHE A 662 -23.32 31.43 21.90
CA PHE A 662 -21.90 31.15 22.12
C PHE A 662 -21.53 31.64 23.52
N PRO A 663 -20.47 31.09 24.14
CA PRO A 663 -20.00 31.57 25.44
C PRO A 663 -19.82 33.09 25.44
N GLU A 664 -20.47 33.80 26.38
CA GLU A 664 -20.39 35.26 26.53
C GLU A 664 -18.94 35.76 26.68
N GLU A 665 -18.08 34.92 27.25
CA GLU A 665 -16.66 35.18 27.49
C GLU A 665 -15.79 35.04 26.22
N GLY A 666 -16.34 34.54 25.10
CA GLY A 666 -15.69 34.47 23.78
C GLY A 666 -14.88 33.20 23.50
N PHE A 667 -14.04 33.24 22.46
CA PHE A 667 -13.15 32.13 22.05
C PHE A 667 -11.77 32.22 22.74
N PRO A 668 -11.07 31.08 22.92
CA PRO A 668 -9.73 31.09 23.50
C PRO A 668 -8.72 31.80 22.59
N THR A 669 -7.86 32.64 23.17
CA THR A 669 -6.86 33.44 22.42
C THR A 669 -5.78 32.60 21.73
N SER A 670 -5.64 31.32 22.12
CA SER A 670 -4.71 30.34 21.56
C SER A 670 -5.06 29.87 20.14
N LEU A 671 -6.25 30.20 19.65
CA LEU A 671 -6.81 29.72 18.39
C LEU A 671 -6.00 30.25 17.19
N THR A 672 -5.54 29.35 16.32
CA THR A 672 -4.77 29.69 15.11
C THR A 672 -5.57 29.54 13.82
N SER A 673 -6.64 28.74 13.85
CA SER A 673 -7.52 28.51 12.70
C SER A 673 -8.97 28.41 13.15
N LEU A 674 -9.82 29.26 12.57
CA LEU A 674 -11.26 29.29 12.81
C LEU A 674 -12.00 29.08 11.49
N ARG A 675 -12.95 28.14 11.46
CA ARG A 675 -13.86 27.94 10.33
C ARG A 675 -15.31 27.97 10.80
N ILE A 676 -16.11 28.86 10.25
CA ILE A 676 -17.54 28.98 10.57
C ILE A 676 -18.33 28.94 9.27
N GLY A 677 -19.41 28.15 9.23
CA GLY A 677 -20.33 28.15 8.10
C GLY A 677 -21.78 28.14 8.55
N ASP A 678 -22.39 29.32 8.67
CA ASP A 678 -23.84 29.62 8.65
C ASP A 678 -24.00 31.15 8.81
N PHE A 679 -24.75 31.80 7.93
CA PHE A 679 -24.93 33.25 7.89
C PHE A 679 -25.63 33.83 9.14
N LYS A 680 -26.44 33.04 9.86
CA LYS A 680 -27.12 33.49 11.10
C LYS A 680 -26.13 33.86 12.22
N MET A 681 -24.93 33.29 12.19
CA MET A 681 -23.89 33.44 13.21
C MET A 681 -22.98 34.65 12.97
N TYR A 682 -23.07 35.28 11.79
CA TYR A 682 -22.20 36.39 11.39
C TYR A 682 -22.42 37.68 12.20
N LYS A 683 -23.68 38.01 12.55
CA LYS A 683 -23.98 39.20 13.38
C LYS A 683 -23.38 39.08 14.78
N THR A 684 -23.37 37.87 15.30
CA THR A 684 -22.90 37.56 16.65
C THR A 684 -21.37 37.42 16.68
N LEU A 685 -20.74 36.94 15.58
CA LEU A 685 -19.27 36.94 15.34
C LEU A 685 -18.58 38.28 15.57
N VAL A 686 -19.21 39.38 15.17
CA VAL A 686 -18.69 40.75 15.38
C VAL A 686 -18.78 41.15 16.86
N GLN A 687 -19.80 40.69 17.58
CA GLN A 687 -19.97 40.90 19.02
C GLN A 687 -19.03 40.00 19.86
N TRP A 688 -18.61 38.85 19.34
CA TRP A 688 -17.77 37.84 20.01
C TRP A 688 -16.29 38.19 20.17
N GLY A 689 -15.88 39.38 19.75
CA GLY A 689 -14.52 39.83 19.98
C GLY A 689 -13.47 39.07 19.18
N LEU A 690 -13.68 38.87 17.87
CA LEU A 690 -12.63 38.40 16.93
C LEU A 690 -11.30 39.16 17.09
N HIS A 691 -11.38 40.44 17.49
CA HIS A 691 -10.22 41.29 17.81
C HIS A 691 -9.36 40.75 18.98
N ARG A 692 -9.90 39.86 19.83
CA ARG A 692 -9.20 39.21 20.95
C ARG A 692 -8.38 37.99 20.52
N LEU A 693 -8.60 37.47 19.30
CA LEU A 693 -7.90 36.29 18.77
C LEU A 693 -6.54 36.65 18.14
N THR A 694 -5.62 37.10 18.98
CA THR A 694 -4.29 37.58 18.54
C THR A 694 -3.42 36.53 17.86
N SER A 695 -3.71 35.23 18.03
CA SER A 695 -2.95 34.12 17.43
C SER A 695 -3.57 33.55 16.15
N LEU A 696 -4.67 34.13 15.65
CA LEU A 696 -5.40 33.60 14.50
C LEU A 696 -4.62 33.85 13.19
N GLY A 697 -4.20 32.76 12.53
CA GLY A 697 -3.52 32.82 11.23
C GLY A 697 -4.42 32.46 10.04
N ARG A 698 -5.57 31.80 10.28
CA ARG A 698 -6.52 31.38 9.25
C ARG A 698 -7.96 31.57 9.71
N LEU A 699 -8.74 32.31 8.94
CA LEU A 699 -10.18 32.48 9.14
C LEU A 699 -10.89 32.07 7.86
N TYR A 700 -11.82 31.12 7.98
CA TYR A 700 -12.67 30.67 6.89
C TYR A 700 -14.13 30.90 7.29
N ILE A 701 -14.80 31.79 6.58
CA ILE A 701 -16.25 31.97 6.70
C ILE A 701 -16.82 31.48 5.37
N VAL A 702 -17.62 30.42 5.42
CA VAL A 702 -18.15 29.74 4.23
C VAL A 702 -19.67 29.82 4.27
N ASP A 703 -20.28 30.29 3.19
CA ASP A 703 -21.74 30.34 3.04
C ASP A 703 -22.37 28.95 2.80
#